data_AF-A0A7X9B142-F1
#
_entry.id   AF-A0A7X9B142-F1
#
_cell.length_a   1.000
_cell.length_b   1.000
_cell.length_c   1.000
_cell.angle_alpha   90.00
_cell.angle_beta   90.00
_cell.angle_gamma   90.00
#
_symmetry.space_group_name_H-M   'P 1'
#
loop_
_entity.id
_entity.type
_entity.pdbx_description
1 polymer ?
#
loop_
_entity_poly.entity_id
_entity_poly.type
_entity_poly.pdbx_seq_one_letter_code
_entity_poly.pdbx_strand_id
1 'polypeptide(L)'
;MLRHCLLLTMLAVAAACHAQELKPLSYQHNDWATGNPLAWRFADDRLNCLVPAGILPYNPAPFSRSCTIEAVVTPQSRVGESWAVAGVNIYLDKDNYWQLALVISPVERNSHRFVELNQCSKGRWPYSKNLTATVNEGGGFTWEDNTPYRLRLTLADNSVTGVVSTLDGKQCVRKQWRFADDSAVAIGKPALRSSALLADFQQITAGWGDAVSVEAIMDASQASPPPYFCNSFVAGTRRPATGYFYTEQDDDGSWWTVDPLGRRFVVFGIDHVTYGGHWCEALGYRPHERKNNARFANQEEWAVETLGRLQDWGFNLLTAGSSLIIRQRGLAHAPSINIGGIMASFGDDFDITPNERRPCTAFPNVFHHQFRQWCEYRIREVCAKDVNNPWVFGYFIDNELAWWGRGRAHSGLFDAVLKKSPTHSAKIALRDFLSEQAGKDIAVFNRQWRQNLQSFEQILTLEALPDSTPEQSRIKTEFLALVADIYFRTVREVYDAVDPNHLLMACRFAGIGGNHEVVWKAAGKYNDCVTWNFYGQVDLDRGVAYTTLGSQGKPLPEAFQQVYDWAQKPTIITEWSFPALDSGLPCTRGAGQRFHTQAERARATDIYARTLLSMPFMIGYDYFMWVDEPALGISTPFPENTNYGMINEDGVPYPGMVKVFKAIQNNPSKARMQPLPPSIELPPVDKGQLFRDYLQSYPQLTRSAPYPSMKTALDGKTFSMNNGRISLSSQADSARIGIALDGKQLGTFNVMLNYLNSQGAKRWTDVGVINDVKLVANDRAAYLEITAEKVPNQQERLADAQSQEHFSINYLLVLPTNADYVIAQILKVNNLAAAPLTLQGLFFRLYPDFEVKSKDADAVPQLWSPARSAAWIASDDQAYLGVAAIYRQDLKMLFWKDEKRQSIHPDAYRHVEETLPPQAGYAPDPPCYLFILPGSGDYQAMRKQASAVVAADQPKDN
;
A
#
# COMPACT_ATOMS: atom_id res chain seq x y z
N MET A 1 65.42 -70.56 38.85
CA MET A 1 66.22 -69.39 38.41
C MET A 1 65.39 -68.59 37.41
N LEU A 2 65.13 -67.34 37.79
CA LEU A 2 64.76 -66.18 36.99
C LEU A 2 64.23 -66.39 35.56
N ARG A 3 62.94 -66.13 35.38
CA ARG A 3 62.39 -64.94 34.69
C ARG A 3 60.90 -65.18 34.48
N HIS A 4 60.09 -64.19 34.86
CA HIS A 4 58.70 -63.88 34.47
C HIS A 4 57.85 -63.52 35.71
N CYS A 5 57.25 -62.33 35.63
CA CYS A 5 56.30 -61.68 36.54
C CYS A 5 56.85 -60.81 37.69
N LEU A 6 57.00 -59.50 37.42
CA LEU A 6 56.57 -58.35 38.26
C LEU A 6 56.87 -57.06 37.43
N LEU A 7 55.89 -56.45 36.78
CA LEU A 7 54.90 -55.45 37.25
C LEU A 7 55.44 -54.01 37.39
N LEU A 8 54.78 -53.11 36.64
CA LEU A 8 54.46 -51.69 36.90
C LEU A 8 55.60 -50.71 37.22
N THR A 9 55.93 -49.85 36.26
CA THR A 9 55.56 -48.42 36.21
C THR A 9 56.33 -47.75 35.06
N MET A 10 55.64 -47.30 34.02
CA MET A 10 55.99 -46.17 33.11
C MET A 10 55.11 -46.26 31.86
N LEU A 11 53.85 -45.87 31.99
CA LEU A 11 52.97 -45.50 30.88
C LEU A 11 52.09 -44.36 31.38
N ALA A 12 52.75 -43.22 31.64
CA ALA A 12 52.09 -41.96 31.88
C ALA A 12 51.95 -41.24 30.53
N VAL A 13 50.70 -41.23 30.05
CA VAL A 13 50.03 -40.20 29.26
C VAL A 13 50.95 -39.15 28.61
N ALA A 14 51.12 -39.28 27.30
CA ALA A 14 51.34 -38.15 26.41
C ALA A 14 50.21 -38.13 25.37
N ALA A 15 48.99 -37.86 25.81
CA ALA A 15 47.96 -37.33 24.92
C ALA A 15 48.33 -35.86 24.67
N ALA A 16 49.13 -35.63 23.64
CA ALA A 16 49.41 -34.30 23.13
C ALA A 16 48.08 -33.69 22.66
N CYS A 17 47.51 -32.82 23.50
CA CYS A 17 46.51 -31.86 23.09
C CYS A 17 47.17 -30.99 22.01
N HIS A 18 46.96 -31.32 20.74
CA HIS A 18 47.39 -30.47 19.65
C HIS A 18 46.55 -29.20 19.76
N ALA A 19 47.10 -28.16 20.38
CA ALA A 19 46.54 -26.83 20.30
C ALA A 19 46.46 -26.48 18.80
N GLN A 20 45.25 -26.46 18.27
CA GLN A 20 44.99 -26.17 16.87
C GLN A 20 45.55 -24.77 16.55
N GLU A 21 46.47 -24.68 15.59
CA GLU A 21 47.09 -23.42 15.22
C GLU A 21 46.03 -22.46 14.67
N LEU A 22 45.84 -21.33 15.37
CA LEU A 22 44.92 -20.28 14.93
C LEU A 22 45.62 -19.40 13.89
N LYS A 23 45.02 -19.30 12.71
CA LYS A 23 45.52 -18.47 11.62
C LYS A 23 44.72 -17.17 11.52
N PRO A 24 45.35 -16.02 11.23
CA PRO A 24 44.63 -14.80 10.90
C PRO A 24 43.64 -15.04 9.74
N LEU A 25 42.43 -14.52 9.88
CA LEU A 25 41.43 -14.53 8.82
C LEU A 25 41.53 -13.26 7.97
N SER A 26 41.14 -13.38 6.71
CA SER A 26 41.12 -12.28 5.75
C SER A 26 40.02 -11.26 6.05
N TYR A 27 40.30 -9.98 5.79
CA TYR A 27 39.32 -8.90 5.79
C TYR A 27 38.78 -8.59 4.38
N GLN A 28 38.98 -9.49 3.41
CA GLN A 28 38.44 -9.34 2.06
C GLN A 28 37.01 -9.86 1.97
N HIS A 29 36.13 -9.10 1.32
CA HIS A 29 34.71 -9.44 1.18
C HIS A 29 34.48 -10.85 0.62
N ASN A 30 35.25 -11.26 -0.39
CA ASN A 30 35.08 -12.53 -1.09
C ASN A 30 35.39 -13.77 -0.23
N ASP A 31 36.11 -13.60 0.88
CA ASP A 31 36.44 -14.70 1.79
C ASP A 31 35.34 -14.97 2.83
N TRP A 32 34.26 -14.20 2.82
CA TRP A 32 33.12 -14.40 3.71
C TRP A 32 31.88 -14.76 2.90
N ALA A 33 31.00 -15.59 3.47
CA ALA A 33 29.70 -15.85 2.87
C ALA A 33 28.94 -14.53 2.70
N THR A 34 28.08 -14.46 1.70
CA THR A 34 27.16 -13.34 1.52
C THR A 34 26.16 -13.31 2.67
N GLY A 35 26.58 -12.74 3.81
CA GLY A 35 25.68 -12.15 4.78
C GLY A 35 25.03 -10.90 4.19
N ASN A 36 24.19 -10.20 4.95
CA ASN A 36 23.60 -8.96 4.47
C ASN A 36 24.72 -7.98 4.03
N PRO A 37 24.86 -7.68 2.72
CA PRO A 37 26.00 -6.92 2.21
C PRO A 37 25.94 -5.45 2.63
N LEU A 38 24.76 -4.96 3.01
CA LEU A 38 24.57 -3.61 3.52
C LEU A 38 25.01 -3.49 4.99
N ALA A 39 25.21 -4.62 5.67
CA ALA A 39 25.40 -4.65 7.10
C ALA A 39 26.86 -4.79 7.53
N TRP A 40 27.69 -5.44 6.72
CA TRP A 40 29.11 -5.64 6.99
C TRP A 40 29.98 -4.75 6.11
N ARG A 41 30.79 -3.89 6.72
CA ARG A 41 31.85 -3.13 6.06
C ARG A 41 33.19 -3.82 6.27
N PHE A 42 33.92 -3.99 5.18
CA PHE A 42 35.24 -4.60 5.14
C PHE A 42 36.28 -3.48 5.04
N ALA A 43 37.12 -3.35 6.07
CA ALA A 43 38.26 -2.42 6.11
C ALA A 43 39.56 -3.22 6.28
N ASP A 44 40.70 -2.58 6.01
CA ASP A 44 42.00 -3.27 5.94
C ASP A 44 42.39 -4.01 7.24
N ASP A 45 41.90 -3.55 8.40
CA ASP A 45 42.25 -4.07 9.72
C ASP A 45 41.05 -4.57 10.56
N ARG A 46 39.82 -4.47 10.04
CA ARG A 46 38.60 -4.76 10.80
C ARG A 46 37.38 -5.05 9.92
N LEU A 47 36.39 -5.73 10.50
CA LEU A 47 35.03 -5.78 9.98
C LEU A 47 34.12 -4.95 10.89
N ASN A 48 33.30 -4.06 10.31
CA ASN A 48 32.31 -3.27 11.05
C ASN A 48 30.91 -3.78 10.72
N CYS A 49 30.08 -3.94 11.75
CA CYS A 49 28.66 -4.11 11.57
C CYS A 49 27.96 -2.75 11.69
N LEU A 50 27.46 -2.20 10.58
CA LEU A 50 26.89 -0.83 10.51
C LEU A 50 25.37 -0.78 10.64
N VAL A 51 24.69 -1.87 10.30
CA VAL A 51 23.25 -2.09 10.51
C VAL A 51 23.04 -3.55 10.93
N PRO A 52 21.87 -3.96 11.47
CA PRO A 52 21.64 -5.34 11.89
C PRO A 52 21.97 -6.37 10.78
N ALA A 53 22.93 -7.27 11.02
CA ALA A 53 23.64 -8.01 9.96
C ALA A 53 23.45 -9.53 9.91
N GLY A 54 23.16 -10.17 11.05
CA GLY A 54 23.07 -11.62 11.17
C GLY A 54 24.43 -12.30 11.37
N ILE A 55 24.54 -13.55 10.91
CA ILE A 55 25.76 -14.37 11.00
C ILE A 55 26.56 -14.16 9.71
N LEU A 56 27.88 -14.02 9.81
CA LEU A 56 28.82 -13.93 8.70
C LEU A 56 29.82 -15.10 8.74
N PRO A 57 29.53 -16.23 8.06
CA PRO A 57 30.43 -17.37 7.96
C PRO A 57 31.69 -17.08 7.12
N TYR A 58 32.84 -17.63 7.50
CA TYR A 58 34.06 -17.57 6.69
C TYR A 58 34.04 -18.67 5.62
N ASN A 59 34.21 -18.31 4.35
CA ASN A 59 34.08 -19.23 3.21
C ASN A 59 35.28 -20.18 3.05
N PRO A 60 36.54 -19.73 3.17
CA PRO A 60 37.70 -20.62 3.00
C PRO A 60 37.82 -21.74 4.04
N ALA A 61 37.13 -21.63 5.17
CA ALA A 61 37.12 -22.70 6.17
C ALA A 61 36.12 -23.80 5.78
N PRO A 62 36.53 -25.09 5.78
CA PRO A 62 35.61 -26.20 5.62
C PRO A 62 34.76 -26.35 6.89
N PHE A 63 33.67 -27.11 6.77
CA PHE A 63 32.97 -27.62 7.94
C PHE A 63 33.84 -28.65 8.65
N SER A 64 33.90 -28.60 9.98
CA SER A 64 34.71 -29.53 10.78
C SER A 64 34.05 -29.87 12.11
N ARG A 65 34.41 -31.04 12.66
CA ARG A 65 34.09 -31.45 14.05
C ARG A 65 35.00 -30.83 15.09
N SER A 66 36.10 -30.22 14.65
CA SER A 66 37.03 -29.48 15.48
C SER A 66 37.18 -28.09 14.87
N CYS A 67 36.72 -27.06 15.56
CA CYS A 67 36.72 -25.68 15.05
C CYS A 67 36.90 -24.71 16.20
N THR A 68 37.83 -23.77 16.08
CA THR A 68 38.01 -22.65 16.99
C THR A 68 37.98 -21.34 16.22
N ILE A 69 37.26 -20.36 16.75
CA ILE A 69 37.32 -18.97 16.31
C ILE A 69 37.64 -18.06 17.49
N GLU A 70 38.45 -17.05 17.25
CA GLU A 70 38.71 -15.96 18.16
C GLU A 70 38.64 -14.61 17.45
N ALA A 71 38.04 -13.61 18.10
CA ALA A 71 38.07 -12.23 17.63
C ALA A 71 38.13 -11.26 18.82
N VAL A 72 38.74 -10.10 18.59
CA VAL A 72 38.52 -8.91 19.42
C VAL A 72 37.24 -8.24 18.95
N VAL A 73 36.25 -8.17 19.84
CA VAL A 73 34.93 -7.58 19.58
C VAL A 73 34.81 -6.32 20.42
N THR A 74 34.58 -5.19 19.75
CA THR A 74 34.31 -3.89 20.38
C THR A 74 32.84 -3.56 20.17
N PRO A 75 31.95 -3.82 21.15
CA PRO A 75 30.54 -3.45 21.05
C PRO A 75 30.40 -1.93 21.10
N GLN A 76 29.53 -1.34 20.30
CA GLN A 76 29.36 0.11 20.20
C GLN A 76 28.02 0.56 20.76
N SER A 77 26.92 0.24 20.08
CA SER A 77 25.58 0.69 20.48
C SER A 77 24.49 -0.24 20.00
N ARG A 78 23.38 -0.28 20.74
CA ARG A 78 22.17 -1.01 20.35
C ARG A 78 21.41 -0.26 19.25
N VAL A 79 20.79 -1.03 18.36
CA VAL A 79 19.83 -0.55 17.37
C VAL A 79 18.48 -1.20 17.64
N GLY A 80 17.47 -0.39 18.01
CA GLY A 80 16.13 -0.86 18.35
C GLY A 80 15.97 -1.38 19.79
N GLU A 81 14.77 -1.87 20.12
CA GLU A 81 14.33 -2.17 21.50
C GLU A 81 14.39 -3.67 21.89
N SER A 82 14.66 -4.55 20.93
CA SER A 82 14.72 -6.02 21.14
C SER A 82 16.10 -6.50 21.64
N TRP A 83 16.33 -7.81 21.60
CA TRP A 83 17.61 -8.46 21.89
C TRP A 83 18.71 -7.96 20.95
N ALA A 84 19.87 -7.60 21.52
CA ALA A 84 21.03 -7.15 20.76
C ALA A 84 22.26 -8.00 21.10
N VAL A 85 22.98 -8.51 20.10
CA VAL A 85 24.13 -9.42 20.29
C VAL A 85 25.27 -9.11 19.33
N ALA A 86 26.51 -9.24 19.80
CA ALA A 86 27.72 -9.21 18.98
C ALA A 86 28.73 -10.25 19.50
N GLY A 87 29.31 -11.06 18.61
CA GLY A 87 30.22 -12.12 19.02
C GLY A 87 30.69 -13.05 17.91
N VAL A 88 31.12 -14.25 18.30
CA VAL A 88 31.68 -15.27 17.40
C VAL A 88 30.80 -16.52 17.42
N ASN A 89 30.72 -17.18 16.27
CA ASN A 89 29.90 -18.36 16.03
C ASN A 89 30.73 -19.51 15.43
N ILE A 90 30.25 -20.72 15.67
CA ILE A 90 30.60 -21.90 14.87
C ILE A 90 29.32 -22.30 14.14
N TYR A 91 29.31 -22.11 12.82
CA TYR A 91 28.12 -22.11 11.98
C TYR A 91 28.06 -23.35 11.09
N LEU A 92 26.93 -24.06 11.13
CA LEU A 92 26.60 -25.09 10.15
C LEU A 92 25.60 -24.52 9.13
N ASP A 93 24.46 -24.03 9.63
CA ASP A 93 23.40 -23.37 8.86
C ASP A 93 22.57 -22.45 9.78
N LYS A 94 21.51 -21.81 9.25
CA LYS A 94 20.67 -20.88 10.03
C LYS A 94 19.89 -21.55 11.18
N ASP A 95 19.68 -22.86 11.10
CA ASP A 95 18.92 -23.67 12.04
C ASP A 95 19.85 -24.44 13.00
N ASN A 96 21.17 -24.47 12.74
CA ASN A 96 22.18 -25.20 13.49
C ASN A 96 23.48 -24.37 13.63
N TYR A 97 23.74 -23.82 14.81
CA TYR A 97 24.97 -23.09 15.09
C TYR A 97 25.24 -22.96 16.60
N TRP A 98 26.50 -22.67 16.96
CA TRP A 98 26.90 -22.22 18.28
C TRP A 98 27.21 -20.74 18.28
N GLN A 99 26.94 -20.06 19.40
CA GLN A 99 27.20 -18.65 19.56
C GLN A 99 27.76 -18.34 20.95
N LEU A 100 28.85 -17.60 20.96
CA LEU A 100 29.41 -16.91 22.12
C LEU A 100 29.29 -15.40 21.87
N ALA A 101 28.48 -14.70 22.66
CA ALA A 101 28.17 -13.30 22.38
C ALA A 101 28.09 -12.41 23.63
N LEU A 102 28.41 -11.14 23.41
CA LEU A 102 28.04 -10.00 24.25
C LEU A 102 26.58 -9.65 23.95
N VAL A 103 25.72 -9.66 24.97
CA VAL A 103 24.27 -9.54 24.83
C VAL A 103 23.74 -8.32 25.59
N ILE A 104 22.79 -7.61 25.00
CA ILE A 104 21.87 -6.68 25.67
C ILE A 104 20.46 -7.27 25.57
N SER A 105 19.79 -7.43 26.71
CA SER A 105 18.38 -7.86 26.73
C SER A 105 17.43 -6.74 26.23
N PRO A 106 16.17 -7.07 25.90
CA PRO A 106 15.19 -6.08 25.46
C PRO A 106 14.96 -4.97 26.49
N VAL A 107 14.44 -3.81 26.04
CA VAL A 107 14.13 -2.67 26.92
C VAL A 107 13.16 -3.08 28.04
N GLU A 108 12.14 -3.88 27.71
CA GLU A 108 11.19 -4.48 28.67
C GLU A 108 11.84 -5.39 29.73
N ARG A 109 13.09 -5.83 29.50
CA ARG A 109 13.90 -6.61 30.45
C ARG A 109 15.07 -5.79 31.01
N ASN A 110 14.91 -4.48 31.09
CA ASN A 110 15.85 -3.52 31.66
C ASN A 110 17.20 -3.42 30.94
N SER A 111 17.31 -3.83 29.68
CA SER A 111 18.55 -3.71 28.89
C SER A 111 19.80 -4.31 29.57
N HIS A 112 19.62 -5.35 30.37
CA HIS A 112 20.70 -6.02 31.08
C HIS A 112 21.77 -6.55 30.11
N ARG A 113 23.04 -6.31 30.43
CA ARG A 113 24.21 -6.70 29.64
C ARG A 113 24.87 -7.94 30.23
N PHE A 114 25.11 -8.96 29.42
CA PHE A 114 25.72 -10.21 29.87
C PHE A 114 26.39 -10.98 28.72
N VAL A 115 27.06 -12.08 29.05
CA VAL A 115 27.68 -13.00 28.08
C VAL A 115 26.90 -14.30 28.00
N GLU A 116 26.63 -14.78 26.79
CA GLU A 116 25.98 -16.07 26.57
C GLU A 116 26.84 -17.07 25.80
N LEU A 117 26.60 -18.36 26.04
CA LEU A 117 27.10 -19.47 25.21
C LEU A 117 25.96 -20.46 25.00
N ASN A 118 25.37 -20.46 23.81
CA ASN A 118 24.16 -21.21 23.48
C ASN A 118 24.23 -21.85 22.08
N GLN A 119 23.40 -22.87 21.87
CA GLN A 119 23.21 -23.58 20.61
C GLN A 119 21.85 -23.25 20.00
N CYS A 120 21.82 -23.08 18.67
CA CYS A 120 20.62 -23.25 17.84
C CYS A 120 20.61 -24.69 17.32
N SER A 121 19.50 -25.41 17.47
CA SER A 121 19.38 -26.79 17.01
C SER A 121 18.05 -27.01 16.32
N LYS A 122 18.06 -27.43 15.05
CA LYS A 122 16.84 -27.63 14.26
C LYS A 122 15.89 -26.41 14.34
N GLY A 123 16.48 -25.21 14.29
CA GLY A 123 15.77 -23.92 14.33
C GLY A 123 15.28 -23.50 15.71
N ARG A 124 15.57 -24.26 16.77
CA ARG A 124 15.18 -23.92 18.15
C ARG A 124 16.31 -23.17 18.85
N TRP A 125 16.00 -22.02 19.44
CA TRP A 125 16.96 -21.17 20.14
C TRP A 125 16.41 -20.63 21.47
N PRO A 126 17.18 -20.65 22.58
CA PRO A 126 18.36 -21.52 22.78
C PRO A 126 17.89 -22.98 22.96
N TYR A 127 18.66 -23.95 22.45
CA TYR A 127 18.38 -25.38 22.64
C TYR A 127 19.47 -26.04 23.47
N SER A 128 19.08 -26.64 24.60
CA SER A 128 20.02 -27.23 25.57
C SER A 128 19.64 -28.63 26.07
N LYS A 129 18.56 -29.24 25.55
CA LYS A 129 18.07 -30.54 26.05
C LYS A 129 19.05 -31.71 25.79
N ASN A 130 19.98 -31.54 24.86
CA ASN A 130 21.02 -32.51 24.52
C ASN A 130 22.42 -32.08 24.99
N LEU A 131 22.49 -31.19 25.99
CA LEU A 131 23.73 -30.64 26.52
C LEU A 131 23.83 -30.81 28.03
N THR A 132 25.05 -31.00 28.53
CA THR A 132 25.37 -30.98 29.97
C THR A 132 26.37 -29.85 30.25
N ALA A 133 26.03 -28.92 31.15
CA ALA A 133 26.95 -27.86 31.55
C ALA A 133 28.10 -28.44 32.40
N THR A 134 29.34 -28.25 31.98
CA THR A 134 30.53 -28.72 32.73
C THR A 134 31.31 -27.58 33.36
N VAL A 135 31.22 -26.36 32.82
CA VAL A 135 31.86 -25.15 33.36
C VAL A 135 30.91 -23.97 33.21
N ASN A 136 30.78 -23.16 34.26
CA ASN A 136 30.04 -21.91 34.25
C ASN A 136 30.68 -20.89 35.21
N GLU A 137 31.71 -20.20 34.74
CA GLU A 137 32.48 -19.20 35.48
C GLU A 137 32.19 -17.79 34.94
N GLY A 138 32.35 -16.77 35.79
CA GLY A 138 32.09 -15.37 35.40
C GLY A 138 30.61 -14.96 35.44
N GLY A 139 29.79 -15.68 36.22
CA GLY A 139 28.41 -15.28 36.49
C GLY A 139 28.34 -13.88 37.09
N GLY A 140 27.58 -12.98 36.47
CA GLY A 140 27.47 -11.57 36.87
C GLY A 140 28.45 -10.61 36.19
N PHE A 141 29.29 -11.08 35.26
CA PHE A 141 30.10 -10.18 34.45
C PHE A 141 29.23 -9.33 33.50
N THR A 142 29.45 -8.02 33.56
CA THR A 142 28.80 -7.00 32.73
C THR A 142 29.87 -6.34 31.87
N TRP A 143 29.66 -6.30 30.55
CA TRP A 143 30.55 -5.65 29.60
C TRP A 143 30.13 -4.20 29.34
N GLU A 144 31.07 -3.38 28.85
CA GLU A 144 30.90 -1.94 28.63
C GLU A 144 30.93 -1.57 27.14
N ASP A 145 30.20 -0.53 26.73
CA ASP A 145 30.26 0.00 25.37
C ASP A 145 31.66 0.53 25.04
N ASN A 146 32.03 0.42 23.77
CA ASN A 146 33.32 0.82 23.20
C ASN A 146 34.54 0.18 23.87
N THR A 147 34.34 -0.87 24.67
CA THR A 147 35.41 -1.60 25.33
C THR A 147 35.71 -2.90 24.58
N PRO A 148 36.95 -3.12 24.10
CA PRO A 148 37.30 -4.32 23.34
C PRO A 148 37.43 -5.55 24.25
N TYR A 149 36.77 -6.65 23.87
CA TYR A 149 36.88 -7.95 24.54
C TYR A 149 37.34 -9.02 23.55
N ARG A 150 38.18 -9.94 24.00
CA ARG A 150 38.60 -11.12 23.23
C ARG A 150 37.65 -12.26 23.49
N LEU A 151 36.91 -12.68 22.46
CA LEU A 151 35.97 -13.79 22.51
C LEU A 151 36.57 -14.98 21.76
N ARG A 152 36.68 -16.13 22.43
CA ARG A 152 37.14 -17.40 21.85
C ARG A 152 36.07 -18.47 22.01
N LEU A 153 35.67 -19.09 20.91
CA LEU A 153 34.72 -20.19 20.87
C LEU A 153 35.39 -21.41 20.23
N THR A 154 35.38 -22.54 20.93
CA THR A 154 36.02 -23.79 20.52
C THR A 154 35.01 -24.94 20.58
N LEU A 155 34.83 -25.63 19.45
CA LEU A 155 34.15 -26.92 19.30
C LEU A 155 35.24 -27.99 19.17
N ALA A 156 35.33 -28.90 20.13
CA ALA A 156 36.25 -30.05 20.09
C ALA A 156 35.81 -31.11 21.11
N ASP A 157 36.15 -32.38 20.86
CA ASP A 157 36.00 -33.48 21.81
C ASP A 157 34.58 -33.64 22.40
N ASN A 158 33.56 -33.53 21.53
CA ASN A 158 32.14 -33.56 21.92
C ASN A 158 31.78 -32.52 22.99
N SER A 159 32.44 -31.35 22.92
CA SER A 159 32.20 -30.23 23.81
C SER A 159 32.32 -28.90 23.05
N VAL A 160 31.70 -27.87 23.61
CA VAL A 160 31.87 -26.48 23.18
C VAL A 160 32.25 -25.63 24.37
N THR A 161 33.35 -24.89 24.22
CA THR A 161 33.90 -23.99 25.24
C THR A 161 33.91 -22.57 24.71
N GLY A 162 33.37 -21.63 25.48
CA GLY A 162 33.42 -20.20 25.21
C GLY A 162 34.17 -19.46 26.30
N VAL A 163 35.10 -18.58 25.91
CA VAL A 163 35.92 -17.77 26.81
C VAL A 163 35.85 -16.31 26.38
N VAL A 164 35.62 -15.40 27.34
CA VAL A 164 35.69 -13.94 27.14
C VAL A 164 36.77 -13.39 28.07
N SER A 165 37.69 -12.59 27.53
CA SER A 165 38.78 -11.96 28.28
C SER A 165 38.96 -10.49 27.89
N THR A 166 39.53 -9.68 28.78
CA THR A 166 40.07 -8.36 28.42
C THR A 166 41.36 -8.50 27.61
N LEU A 167 41.79 -7.42 26.94
CA LEU A 167 42.96 -7.46 26.05
C LEU A 167 44.30 -7.72 26.76
N ASP A 168 44.38 -7.45 28.06
CA ASP A 168 45.54 -7.78 28.92
C ASP A 168 45.57 -9.26 29.35
N GLY A 169 44.59 -10.07 28.91
CA GLY A 169 44.54 -11.51 29.15
C GLY A 169 43.77 -11.94 30.40
N LYS A 170 43.15 -11.03 31.15
CA LYS A 170 42.29 -11.41 32.28
C LYS A 170 40.99 -12.06 31.79
N GLN A 171 40.76 -13.31 32.19
CA GLN A 171 39.53 -14.03 31.90
C GLN A 171 38.34 -13.40 32.65
N CYS A 172 37.30 -13.03 31.90
CA CYS A 172 36.04 -12.48 32.42
C CYS A 172 34.98 -13.57 32.58
N VAL A 173 34.80 -14.42 31.56
CA VAL A 173 33.77 -15.47 31.50
C VAL A 173 34.37 -16.73 30.88
N ARG A 174 34.02 -17.90 31.43
CA ARG A 174 34.31 -19.21 30.82
C ARG A 174 33.12 -20.13 30.99
N LYS A 175 32.58 -20.63 29.88
CA LYS A 175 31.44 -21.54 29.84
C LYS A 175 31.78 -22.76 29.00
N GLN A 176 31.31 -23.94 29.40
CA GLN A 176 31.49 -25.17 28.64
C GLN A 176 30.25 -26.06 28.70
N TRP A 177 29.87 -26.56 27.53
CA TRP A 177 28.86 -27.58 27.34
C TRP A 177 29.51 -28.86 26.82
N ARG A 178 29.12 -30.02 27.36
CA ARG A 178 29.41 -31.35 26.83
C ARG A 178 28.17 -31.92 26.16
N PHE A 179 28.33 -32.59 25.03
CA PHE A 179 27.22 -33.20 24.30
C PHE A 179 26.72 -34.41 25.08
N ALA A 180 25.41 -34.46 25.32
CA ALA A 180 24.76 -35.60 25.97
C ALA A 180 24.53 -36.75 24.99
N ASP A 181 24.35 -36.44 23.70
CA ASP A 181 24.14 -37.39 22.61
C ASP A 181 24.55 -36.79 21.24
N ASP A 182 24.43 -37.58 20.17
CA ASP A 182 24.82 -37.21 18.80
C ASP A 182 23.86 -36.21 18.13
N SER A 183 22.79 -35.77 18.80
CA SER A 183 21.87 -34.75 18.26
C SER A 183 22.36 -33.32 18.48
N ALA A 184 23.45 -33.12 19.22
CA ALA A 184 24.08 -31.81 19.39
C ALA A 184 24.72 -31.33 18.09
N VAL A 185 24.82 -30.00 17.91
CA VAL A 185 25.50 -29.43 16.73
C VAL A 185 27.00 -29.68 16.88
N ALA A 186 27.48 -30.76 16.27
CA ALA A 186 28.86 -31.24 16.40
C ALA A 186 29.76 -30.87 15.22
N ILE A 187 29.23 -30.13 14.24
CA ILE A 187 29.93 -29.72 13.02
C ILE A 187 29.67 -28.24 12.81
N GLY A 188 30.67 -27.50 12.36
CA GLY A 188 30.50 -26.15 11.86
C GLY A 188 31.80 -25.55 11.36
N LYS A 189 31.74 -24.28 10.96
CA LYS A 189 32.88 -23.48 10.50
C LYS A 189 32.89 -22.11 11.20
N PRO A 190 34.04 -21.42 11.26
CA PRO A 190 34.15 -20.13 11.95
C PRO A 190 33.25 -19.06 11.30
N ALA A 191 32.57 -18.28 12.14
CA ALA A 191 31.67 -17.21 11.72
C ALA A 191 31.63 -16.06 12.73
N LEU A 192 31.30 -14.85 12.28
CA LEU A 192 30.98 -13.72 13.16
C LEU A 192 29.47 -13.57 13.33
N ARG A 193 29.04 -12.88 14.38
CA ARG A 193 27.64 -12.54 14.62
C ARG A 193 27.52 -11.09 15.05
N SER A 194 26.61 -10.37 14.39
CA SER A 194 26.01 -9.18 14.98
C SER A 194 24.51 -9.11 14.65
N SER A 195 23.70 -8.79 15.65
CA SER A 195 22.26 -8.59 15.49
C SER A 195 21.82 -7.50 16.45
N ALA A 196 21.37 -6.36 15.92
CA ALA A 196 20.95 -5.19 16.71
C ALA A 196 22.01 -4.59 17.66
N LEU A 197 23.27 -5.04 17.62
CA LEU A 197 24.40 -4.46 18.36
C LEU A 197 25.53 -4.13 17.38
N LEU A 198 25.74 -2.84 17.10
CA LEU A 198 26.85 -2.40 16.27
C LEU A 198 28.17 -2.79 16.95
N ALA A 199 29.14 -3.27 16.18
CA ALA A 199 30.41 -3.74 16.72
C ALA A 199 31.52 -3.76 15.66
N ASP A 200 32.75 -3.57 16.11
CA ASP A 200 33.97 -3.80 15.35
C ASP A 200 34.56 -5.18 15.70
N PHE A 201 35.05 -5.88 14.67
CA PHE A 201 35.72 -7.16 14.79
C PHE A 201 37.15 -7.05 14.27
N GLN A 202 38.13 -7.31 15.13
CA GLN A 202 39.55 -7.18 14.86
C GLN A 202 40.31 -8.42 15.33
N GLN A 203 41.55 -8.57 14.84
CA GLN A 203 42.44 -9.68 15.19
C GLN A 203 41.75 -11.05 15.09
N ILE A 204 40.96 -11.22 14.01
CA ILE A 204 40.16 -12.43 13.82
C ILE A 204 41.11 -13.56 13.47
N THR A 205 41.06 -14.64 14.25
CA THR A 205 41.83 -15.85 14.01
C THR A 205 40.94 -17.08 14.12
N ALA A 206 41.21 -18.11 13.34
CA ALA A 206 40.50 -19.38 13.47
C ALA A 206 41.40 -20.57 13.11
N GLY A 207 41.01 -21.74 13.60
CA GLY A 207 41.61 -23.02 13.29
C GLY A 207 40.52 -24.09 13.17
N TRP A 208 40.72 -25.07 12.32
CA TRP A 208 39.76 -26.15 12.07
C TRP A 208 40.48 -27.47 11.77
N GLY A 209 39.79 -28.57 12.03
CA GLY A 209 40.30 -29.92 11.82
C GLY A 209 40.01 -30.40 10.41
N ASP A 210 39.93 -31.71 10.25
CA ASP A 210 39.62 -32.33 8.96
C ASP A 210 38.26 -31.86 8.44
N ALA A 211 38.19 -31.68 7.12
CA ALA A 211 36.99 -31.29 6.42
C ALA A 211 35.94 -32.39 6.49
N VAL A 212 34.70 -32.00 6.78
CA VAL A 212 33.52 -32.87 6.73
C VAL A 212 32.68 -32.45 5.53
N SER A 213 32.38 -33.38 4.62
CA SER A 213 31.40 -33.12 3.56
C SER A 213 30.02 -32.97 4.20
N VAL A 214 29.39 -31.82 3.96
CA VAL A 214 28.05 -31.48 4.45
C VAL A 214 27.01 -31.51 3.34
N GLU A 215 27.39 -31.76 2.08
CA GLU A 215 26.41 -31.89 0.98
C GLU A 215 25.36 -32.94 1.33
N ALA A 216 25.77 -34.08 1.92
CA ALA A 216 24.85 -35.11 2.39
C ALA A 216 24.02 -34.73 3.63
N ILE A 217 24.46 -33.78 4.46
CA ILE A 217 23.73 -33.31 5.66
C ILE A 217 22.70 -32.26 5.26
N MET A 218 23.04 -31.39 4.31
CA MET A 218 22.16 -30.36 3.77
C MET A 218 21.10 -30.97 2.84
N ASP A 219 21.47 -31.90 1.95
CA ASP A 219 20.53 -32.65 1.10
C ASP A 219 19.62 -33.58 1.90
N ALA A 220 20.11 -34.22 2.97
CA ALA A 220 19.27 -35.08 3.82
C ALA A 220 18.30 -34.30 4.73
N SER A 221 18.46 -32.98 4.85
CA SER A 221 17.63 -32.12 5.72
C SER A 221 16.46 -31.45 5.00
N GLN A 222 16.49 -31.37 3.67
CA GLN A 222 15.38 -30.87 2.87
C GLN A 222 14.63 -32.04 2.24
N ALA A 223 13.50 -32.41 2.82
CA ALA A 223 12.57 -33.32 2.16
C ALA A 223 12.21 -32.71 0.79
N SER A 224 12.33 -33.51 -0.28
CA SER A 224 11.85 -33.08 -1.60
C SER A 224 10.38 -32.64 -1.48
N PRO A 225 9.98 -31.55 -2.16
CA PRO A 225 8.59 -31.13 -2.13
C PRO A 225 7.70 -32.29 -2.60
N PRO A 226 6.50 -32.44 -2.03
CA PRO A 226 5.57 -33.48 -2.48
C PRO A 226 5.25 -33.28 -3.96
N PRO A 227 4.88 -34.35 -4.71
CA PRO A 227 4.45 -34.20 -6.09
C PRO A 227 3.34 -33.17 -6.24
N TYR A 228 3.46 -32.29 -7.24
CA TYR A 228 2.47 -31.26 -7.48
C TYR A 228 1.12 -31.88 -7.88
N PHE A 229 0.05 -31.39 -7.24
CA PHE A 229 -1.31 -31.66 -7.65
C PHE A 229 -2.18 -30.42 -7.41
N CYS A 230 -3.21 -30.25 -8.23
CA CYS A 230 -4.23 -29.22 -8.01
C CYS A 230 -5.54 -29.69 -8.65
N ASN A 231 -6.65 -29.45 -7.95
CA ASN A 231 -8.00 -29.80 -8.38
C ASN A 231 -8.72 -28.64 -9.10
N SER A 232 -8.16 -27.43 -9.05
CA SER A 232 -8.69 -26.22 -9.70
C SER A 232 -7.84 -25.89 -10.92
N PHE A 233 -8.25 -26.41 -12.08
CA PHE A 233 -7.60 -26.24 -13.38
C PHE A 233 -8.65 -26.32 -14.50
N VAL A 234 -8.27 -25.98 -15.73
CA VAL A 234 -9.14 -26.11 -16.90
C VAL A 234 -9.05 -27.54 -17.44
N ALA A 235 -10.14 -28.30 -17.32
CA ALA A 235 -10.17 -29.69 -17.77
C ALA A 235 -9.99 -29.83 -19.30
N GLY A 236 -9.36 -30.93 -19.74
CA GLY A 236 -9.20 -31.26 -21.17
C GLY A 236 -8.08 -30.52 -21.90
N THR A 237 -7.43 -29.53 -21.27
CA THR A 237 -6.29 -28.82 -21.87
C THR A 237 -5.01 -29.64 -21.74
N ARG A 238 -4.18 -29.65 -22.79
CA ARG A 238 -2.86 -30.29 -22.80
C ARG A 238 -1.85 -29.36 -23.45
N ARG A 239 -0.95 -28.79 -22.65
CA ARG A 239 0.22 -28.02 -23.06
C ARG A 239 1.49 -28.75 -22.56
N PRO A 240 2.70 -28.37 -22.98
CA PRO A 240 3.92 -28.98 -22.47
C PRO A 240 4.01 -28.94 -20.93
N ALA A 241 4.20 -30.09 -20.30
CA ALA A 241 4.40 -30.19 -18.85
C ALA A 241 5.88 -29.92 -18.53
N THR A 242 6.21 -28.67 -18.20
CA THR A 242 7.59 -28.24 -17.93
C THR A 242 8.08 -28.58 -16.52
N GLY A 243 7.15 -28.98 -15.63
CA GLY A 243 7.41 -29.10 -14.19
C GLY A 243 7.27 -27.79 -13.42
N TYR A 244 6.98 -26.68 -14.09
CA TYR A 244 6.86 -25.34 -13.50
C TYR A 244 5.65 -24.59 -14.07
N PHE A 245 5.21 -23.54 -13.38
CA PHE A 245 4.21 -22.63 -13.93
C PHE A 245 4.84 -21.76 -15.02
N TYR A 246 4.11 -21.55 -16.12
CA TYR A 246 4.52 -20.61 -17.15
C TYR A 246 3.31 -19.92 -17.79
N THR A 247 3.54 -18.83 -18.51
CA THR A 247 2.50 -18.09 -19.21
C THR A 247 2.64 -18.24 -20.71
N GLU A 248 1.51 -18.19 -21.41
CA GLU A 248 1.45 -18.29 -22.87
C GLU A 248 0.29 -17.46 -23.38
N GLN A 249 0.42 -16.97 -24.61
CA GLN A 249 -0.61 -16.22 -25.31
C GLN A 249 -1.14 -17.07 -26.47
N ASP A 250 -2.46 -17.19 -26.59
CA ASP A 250 -3.10 -17.81 -27.75
C ASP A 250 -3.16 -16.82 -28.93
N ASP A 251 -3.47 -17.32 -30.12
CA ASP A 251 -3.53 -16.54 -31.37
C ASP A 251 -4.57 -15.39 -31.34
N ASP A 252 -5.57 -15.49 -30.47
CA ASP A 252 -6.59 -14.44 -30.26
C ASP A 252 -6.14 -13.32 -29.31
N GLY A 253 -4.90 -13.41 -28.80
CA GLY A 253 -4.32 -12.47 -27.86
C GLY A 253 -4.61 -12.78 -26.39
N SER A 254 -5.40 -13.81 -26.08
CA SER A 254 -5.72 -14.21 -24.71
C SER A 254 -4.52 -14.87 -24.03
N TRP A 255 -4.19 -14.37 -22.84
CA TRP A 255 -3.19 -14.95 -21.97
C TRP A 255 -3.78 -16.05 -21.09
N TRP A 256 -2.99 -17.10 -20.92
CA TRP A 256 -3.22 -18.22 -20.02
C TRP A 256 -1.99 -18.49 -19.17
N THR A 257 -2.22 -18.97 -17.95
CA THR A 257 -1.20 -19.67 -17.18
C THR A 257 -1.32 -21.17 -17.43
N VAL A 258 -0.21 -21.87 -17.40
CA VAL A 258 -0.13 -23.33 -17.46
C VAL A 258 0.55 -23.82 -16.19
N ASP A 259 -0.01 -24.86 -15.59
CA ASP A 259 0.53 -25.48 -14.38
C ASP A 259 1.66 -26.48 -14.70
N PRO A 260 2.41 -26.94 -13.67
CA PRO A 260 3.49 -27.93 -13.84
C PRO A 260 3.14 -29.20 -14.61
N LEU A 261 1.86 -29.57 -14.67
CA LEU A 261 1.34 -30.77 -15.34
C LEU A 261 0.87 -30.49 -16.77
N GLY A 262 1.08 -29.27 -17.29
CA GLY A 262 0.70 -28.89 -18.65
C GLY A 262 -0.80 -28.59 -18.80
N ARG A 263 -1.49 -28.22 -17.72
CA ARG A 263 -2.94 -27.90 -17.73
C ARG A 263 -3.10 -26.39 -17.61
N ARG A 264 -4.04 -25.81 -18.36
CA ARG A 264 -4.36 -24.39 -18.20
C ARG A 264 -4.87 -24.13 -16.79
N PHE A 265 -4.44 -23.01 -16.24
CA PHE A 265 -4.62 -22.61 -14.87
C PHE A 265 -5.13 -21.17 -14.86
N VAL A 266 -6.22 -20.94 -14.13
CA VAL A 266 -6.73 -19.59 -13.87
C VAL A 266 -6.38 -19.26 -12.43
N VAL A 267 -5.74 -18.12 -12.21
CA VAL A 267 -5.23 -17.78 -10.88
C VAL A 267 -6.38 -17.31 -9.98
N PHE A 268 -6.62 -18.07 -8.91
CA PHE A 268 -7.54 -17.70 -7.84
C PHE A 268 -6.78 -17.67 -6.52
N GLY A 269 -6.18 -16.52 -6.25
CA GLY A 269 -5.35 -16.23 -5.08
C GLY A 269 -6.14 -15.75 -3.87
N ILE A 270 -5.54 -15.92 -2.70
CA ILE A 270 -5.99 -15.31 -1.45
C ILE A 270 -4.81 -14.92 -0.56
N ASP A 271 -4.83 -13.66 -0.11
CA ASP A 271 -3.83 -13.08 0.78
C ASP A 271 -4.10 -13.38 2.27
N HIS A 272 -3.02 -13.36 3.05
CA HIS A 272 -3.00 -13.41 4.52
C HIS A 272 -3.70 -14.62 5.17
N VAL A 273 -3.71 -15.78 4.49
CA VAL A 273 -4.18 -17.03 5.11
C VAL A 273 -3.24 -17.45 6.23
N THR A 274 -3.57 -17.05 7.45
CA THR A 274 -2.76 -17.26 8.65
C THR A 274 -3.59 -17.75 9.81
N TYR A 275 -2.94 -18.52 10.69
CA TYR A 275 -3.51 -18.92 11.96
C TYR A 275 -3.76 -17.72 12.88
N GLY A 276 -2.94 -16.68 12.78
CA GLY A 276 -2.96 -15.58 13.73
C GLY A 276 -3.85 -14.39 13.36
N GLY A 277 -4.10 -14.17 12.06
CA GLY A 277 -4.62 -12.88 11.58
C GLY A 277 -3.67 -11.71 11.86
N HIS A 278 -4.18 -10.49 11.76
CA HIS A 278 -3.40 -9.28 12.01
C HIS A 278 -3.18 -9.01 13.52
N TRP A 279 -2.05 -8.39 13.82
CA TRP A 279 -1.76 -7.83 15.16
C TRP A 279 -2.61 -6.60 15.40
N CYS A 280 -3.02 -6.38 16.65
CA CYS A 280 -3.66 -5.15 17.08
C CYS A 280 -2.79 -4.47 18.14
N GLU A 281 -2.20 -3.33 17.81
CA GLU A 281 -1.35 -2.55 18.72
C GLU A 281 -2.10 -2.15 20.00
N ALA A 282 -3.34 -1.69 19.87
CA ALA A 282 -4.16 -1.27 21.01
C ALA A 282 -4.46 -2.42 21.99
N LEU A 283 -4.54 -3.65 21.50
CA LEU A 283 -4.80 -4.84 22.32
C LEU A 283 -3.51 -5.48 22.84
N GLY A 284 -2.38 -5.30 22.15
CA GLY A 284 -1.11 -5.96 22.48
C GLY A 284 -1.11 -7.47 22.18
N TYR A 285 -1.96 -7.94 21.27
CA TYR A 285 -2.01 -9.33 20.79
C TYR A 285 -2.72 -9.45 19.44
N ARG A 286 -2.73 -10.65 18.86
CA ARG A 286 -3.54 -11.02 17.67
C ARG A 286 -4.88 -11.61 18.10
N PRO A 287 -6.01 -10.94 17.86
CA PRO A 287 -7.31 -11.41 18.33
C PRO A 287 -7.70 -12.77 17.73
N HIS A 288 -7.56 -12.93 16.42
CA HIS A 288 -7.87 -14.18 15.72
C HIS A 288 -7.02 -15.36 16.22
N GLU A 289 -5.74 -15.13 16.53
CA GLU A 289 -4.87 -16.15 17.15
C GLU A 289 -5.44 -16.68 18.47
N ARG A 290 -5.94 -15.80 19.35
CA ARG A 290 -6.55 -16.22 20.62
C ARG A 290 -7.80 -17.05 20.40
N LYS A 291 -8.62 -16.69 19.41
CA LYS A 291 -9.82 -17.45 19.03
C LYS A 291 -9.45 -18.82 18.49
N ASN A 292 -8.44 -18.90 17.63
CA ASN A 292 -7.96 -20.17 17.11
C ASN A 292 -7.31 -21.04 18.20
N ASN A 293 -6.54 -20.46 19.13
CA ASN A 293 -5.97 -21.19 20.28
C ASN A 293 -7.05 -21.80 21.18
N ALA A 294 -8.21 -21.17 21.29
CA ALA A 294 -9.35 -21.71 22.05
C ALA A 294 -10.12 -22.79 21.27
N ARG A 295 -10.03 -22.77 19.92
CA ARG A 295 -10.84 -23.61 19.03
C ARG A 295 -10.12 -24.87 18.55
N PHE A 296 -8.82 -24.80 18.31
CA PHE A 296 -8.02 -25.87 17.73
C PHE A 296 -7.00 -26.39 18.74
N ALA A 297 -6.78 -27.71 18.77
CA ALA A 297 -5.76 -28.27 19.65
C ALA A 297 -4.34 -27.89 19.22
N ASN A 298 -4.14 -27.63 17.93
CA ASN A 298 -2.87 -27.25 17.32
C ASN A 298 -3.08 -26.60 15.94
N GLN A 299 -2.02 -26.03 15.35
CA GLN A 299 -2.08 -25.38 14.05
C GLN A 299 -2.33 -26.35 12.88
N GLU A 300 -2.04 -27.65 13.02
CA GLU A 300 -2.29 -28.64 11.95
C GLU A 300 -3.80 -28.89 11.79
N GLU A 301 -4.56 -28.98 12.87
CA GLU A 301 -6.03 -29.07 12.80
C GLU A 301 -6.65 -27.86 12.11
N TRP A 302 -6.17 -26.65 12.46
CA TRP A 302 -6.56 -25.42 11.76
C TRP A 302 -6.19 -25.48 10.27
N ALA A 303 -4.99 -25.98 9.94
CA ALA A 303 -4.51 -26.06 8.57
C ALA A 303 -5.38 -27.01 7.74
N VAL A 304 -5.76 -28.18 8.28
CA VAL A 304 -6.66 -29.14 7.62
C VAL A 304 -8.03 -28.52 7.37
N GLU A 305 -8.64 -27.87 8.36
CA GLU A 305 -9.96 -27.26 8.22
C GLU A 305 -9.94 -26.10 7.21
N THR A 306 -8.94 -25.22 7.34
CA THR A 306 -8.74 -24.06 6.46
C THR A 306 -8.49 -24.50 5.03
N LEU A 307 -7.63 -25.49 4.81
CA LEU A 307 -7.36 -26.05 3.48
C LEU A 307 -8.63 -26.61 2.84
N GLY A 308 -9.42 -27.37 3.61
CA GLY A 308 -10.71 -27.90 3.15
C GLY A 308 -11.67 -26.79 2.69
N ARG A 309 -11.75 -25.68 3.44
CA ARG A 309 -12.53 -24.50 3.04
C ARG A 309 -12.00 -23.88 1.75
N LEU A 310 -10.71 -23.57 1.68
CA LEU A 310 -10.10 -22.89 0.53
C LEU A 310 -10.29 -23.71 -0.76
N GLN A 311 -10.08 -25.02 -0.70
CA GLN A 311 -10.28 -25.92 -1.84
C GLN A 311 -11.75 -26.06 -2.24
N ASP A 312 -12.66 -26.16 -1.27
CA ASP A 312 -14.12 -26.17 -1.54
C ASP A 312 -14.60 -24.85 -2.17
N TRP A 313 -13.96 -23.75 -1.81
CA TRP A 313 -14.25 -22.40 -2.33
C TRP A 313 -13.60 -22.14 -3.69
N GLY A 314 -12.72 -23.03 -4.14
CA GLY A 314 -12.09 -23.04 -5.46
C GLY A 314 -10.73 -22.32 -5.55
N PHE A 315 -10.22 -21.80 -4.42
CA PHE A 315 -8.91 -21.13 -4.38
C PHE A 315 -7.81 -22.13 -4.71
N ASN A 316 -6.77 -21.65 -5.40
CA ASN A 316 -5.69 -22.49 -5.89
C ASN A 316 -4.28 -21.89 -5.72
N LEU A 317 -4.20 -20.64 -5.24
CA LEU A 317 -2.96 -19.94 -4.97
C LEU A 317 -2.99 -19.27 -3.60
N LEU A 318 -1.90 -19.42 -2.84
CA LEU A 318 -1.62 -18.71 -1.60
C LEU A 318 -0.56 -17.64 -1.84
N THR A 319 -0.86 -16.40 -1.49
CA THR A 319 -0.02 -15.24 -1.80
C THR A 319 0.54 -14.62 -0.52
N ALA A 320 0.57 -13.29 -0.43
CA ALA A 320 1.30 -12.56 0.60
C ALA A 320 0.80 -12.94 2.00
N GLY A 321 1.74 -13.08 2.93
CA GLY A 321 1.41 -13.33 4.33
C GLY A 321 0.86 -14.72 4.66
N SER A 322 0.84 -15.71 3.74
CA SER A 322 0.32 -17.06 4.02
C SER A 322 1.23 -17.90 4.94
N SER A 323 0.64 -18.68 5.87
CA SER A 323 1.37 -19.62 6.74
C SER A 323 2.01 -20.77 5.97
N LEU A 324 3.19 -21.26 6.40
CA LEU A 324 3.89 -22.34 5.71
C LEU A 324 3.15 -23.69 5.77
N ILE A 325 2.45 -23.98 6.87
CA ILE A 325 1.78 -25.27 7.14
C ILE A 325 0.63 -25.61 6.17
N ILE A 326 0.10 -24.61 5.47
CA ILE A 326 -0.98 -24.77 4.48
C ILE A 326 -0.48 -24.90 3.04
N ARG A 327 0.80 -24.59 2.77
CA ARG A 327 1.37 -24.63 1.42
C ARG A 327 1.58 -26.07 0.95
N GLN A 328 1.66 -26.26 -0.36
CA GLN A 328 2.02 -27.55 -1.00
C GLN A 328 1.02 -28.68 -0.72
N ARG A 329 -0.25 -28.35 -0.47
CA ARG A 329 -1.32 -29.30 -0.13
C ARG A 329 -2.53 -29.16 -1.07
N GLY A 330 -2.27 -28.92 -2.34
CA GLY A 330 -3.28 -28.64 -3.36
C GLY A 330 -3.53 -27.14 -3.60
N LEU A 331 -2.71 -26.29 -2.99
CA LEU A 331 -2.62 -24.85 -3.24
C LEU A 331 -1.17 -24.50 -3.59
N ALA A 332 -0.96 -23.87 -4.74
CA ALA A 332 0.32 -23.28 -5.11
C ALA A 332 0.63 -22.08 -4.21
N HIS A 333 1.84 -21.53 -4.28
CA HIS A 333 2.18 -20.34 -3.51
C HIS A 333 3.10 -19.36 -4.22
N ALA A 334 2.94 -18.07 -3.90
CA ALA A 334 3.71 -16.96 -4.44
C ALA A 334 4.34 -16.12 -3.31
N PRO A 335 5.60 -16.40 -2.93
CA PRO A 335 6.33 -15.60 -1.94
C PRO A 335 6.79 -14.24 -2.48
N SER A 336 7.11 -13.30 -1.57
CA SER A 336 7.69 -11.99 -1.89
C SER A 336 9.18 -11.94 -1.53
N ILE A 337 10.00 -11.40 -2.42
CA ILE A 337 11.45 -11.22 -2.20
C ILE A 337 11.73 -10.04 -1.26
N ASN A 338 10.93 -8.96 -1.41
CA ASN A 338 11.00 -7.70 -0.66
C ASN A 338 12.38 -7.02 -0.77
N ILE A 339 12.80 -6.69 -1.99
CA ILE A 339 14.11 -6.07 -2.24
C ILE A 339 14.11 -4.62 -1.77
N GLY A 340 13.23 -3.81 -2.31
CA GLY A 340 13.20 -2.36 -2.14
C GLY A 340 12.65 -1.93 -0.79
N GLY A 341 11.55 -2.55 -0.35
CA GLY A 341 10.91 -2.19 0.92
C GLY A 341 11.83 -2.42 2.12
N ILE A 342 12.57 -3.53 2.13
CA ILE A 342 13.56 -3.84 3.18
C ILE A 342 14.79 -2.94 3.03
N MET A 343 15.32 -2.75 1.82
CA MET A 343 16.49 -1.88 1.63
C MET A 343 16.25 -0.47 2.16
N ALA A 344 15.10 0.11 1.85
CA ALA A 344 14.73 1.44 2.30
C ALA A 344 14.51 1.56 3.82
N SER A 345 14.52 0.44 4.56
CA SER A 345 14.42 0.45 6.03
C SER A 345 15.77 0.63 6.73
N PHE A 346 16.90 0.57 6.00
CA PHE A 346 18.25 0.70 6.57
C PHE A 346 18.71 2.15 6.77
N GLY A 347 17.93 3.14 6.30
CA GLY A 347 18.21 4.57 6.52
C GLY A 347 18.47 5.35 5.23
N ASP A 348 18.79 6.64 5.40
CA ASP A 348 18.79 7.64 4.32
C ASP A 348 19.62 7.24 3.10
N ASP A 349 20.82 6.68 3.31
CA ASP A 349 21.76 6.25 2.25
C ASP A 349 21.20 5.12 1.36
N PHE A 350 20.23 4.35 1.87
CA PHE A 350 19.68 3.18 1.20
C PHE A 350 18.30 3.42 0.58
N ASP A 351 17.74 4.63 0.72
CA ASP A 351 16.43 4.99 0.21
C ASP A 351 16.45 6.24 -0.68
N ILE A 352 15.46 6.35 -1.57
CA ILE A 352 15.08 7.61 -2.22
C ILE A 352 13.89 8.21 -1.47
N THR A 353 12.95 7.36 -1.03
CA THR A 353 11.88 7.73 -0.12
C THR A 353 11.87 6.78 1.09
N PRO A 354 11.71 7.32 2.31
CA PRO A 354 11.88 6.53 3.53
C PRO A 354 10.76 5.52 3.75
N ASN A 355 11.10 4.42 4.42
CA ASN A 355 10.12 3.45 4.88
C ASN A 355 9.44 3.93 6.18
N GLU A 356 8.22 4.48 6.07
CA GLU A 356 7.41 4.95 7.21
C GLU A 356 6.57 3.82 7.85
N ARG A 357 6.93 2.55 7.63
CA ARG A 357 6.24 1.35 8.14
C ARG A 357 4.78 1.24 7.70
N ARG A 358 4.48 1.70 6.49
CA ARG A 358 3.19 1.53 5.83
C ARG A 358 3.40 1.39 4.31
N PRO A 359 2.43 0.86 3.56
CA PRO A 359 2.53 0.77 2.11
C PRO A 359 2.70 2.15 1.46
N CYS A 360 3.16 2.21 0.21
CA CYS A 360 3.23 3.43 -0.59
C CYS A 360 4.20 4.53 -0.08
N THR A 361 5.14 4.21 0.82
CA THR A 361 6.10 5.20 1.36
C THR A 361 7.54 4.96 0.92
N ALA A 362 7.95 3.71 0.80
CA ALA A 362 9.34 3.33 0.60
C ALA A 362 9.71 3.28 -0.89
N PHE A 363 10.92 3.71 -1.22
CA PHE A 363 11.55 3.45 -2.51
C PHE A 363 13.07 3.32 -2.31
N PRO A 364 13.73 2.25 -2.80
CA PRO A 364 15.15 2.01 -2.52
C PRO A 364 16.06 2.95 -3.31
N ASN A 365 17.27 3.18 -2.79
CA ASN A 365 18.36 3.81 -3.54
C ASN A 365 18.98 2.80 -4.51
N VAL A 366 18.43 2.75 -5.74
CA VAL A 366 18.92 1.88 -6.82
C VAL A 366 20.32 2.25 -7.32
N PHE A 367 20.81 3.45 -6.99
CA PHE A 367 22.16 3.93 -7.31
C PHE A 367 23.15 3.65 -6.18
N HIS A 368 22.74 2.96 -5.12
CA HIS A 368 23.68 2.53 -4.09
C HIS A 368 24.66 1.52 -4.70
N HIS A 369 25.97 1.70 -4.45
CA HIS A 369 27.02 0.85 -5.03
C HIS A 369 26.90 -0.64 -4.66
N GLN A 370 26.14 -0.96 -3.61
CA GLN A 370 25.83 -2.33 -3.19
C GLN A 370 24.44 -2.85 -3.61
N PHE A 371 23.68 -2.10 -4.42
CA PHE A 371 22.30 -2.48 -4.80
C PHE A 371 22.24 -3.85 -5.47
N ARG A 372 23.20 -4.17 -6.36
CA ARG A 372 23.29 -5.49 -7.01
C ARG A 372 23.56 -6.60 -6.00
N GLN A 373 24.56 -6.44 -5.13
CA GLN A 373 24.90 -7.41 -4.10
C GLN A 373 23.71 -7.63 -3.15
N TRP A 374 22.97 -6.56 -2.83
CA TRP A 374 21.73 -6.66 -2.05
C TRP A 374 20.67 -7.51 -2.76
N CYS A 375 20.45 -7.30 -4.07
CA CYS A 375 19.57 -8.15 -4.86
C CYS A 375 20.03 -9.62 -4.83
N GLU A 376 21.32 -9.88 -5.03
CA GLU A 376 21.91 -11.23 -5.00
C GLU A 376 21.68 -11.92 -3.65
N TYR A 377 21.93 -11.20 -2.56
CA TYR A 377 21.68 -11.69 -1.21
C TYR A 377 20.20 -12.04 -1.00
N ARG A 378 19.29 -11.10 -1.28
CA ARG A 378 17.85 -11.28 -1.04
C ARG A 378 17.23 -12.37 -1.91
N ILE A 379 17.58 -12.41 -3.19
CA ILE A 379 17.07 -13.41 -4.12
C ILE A 379 17.54 -14.81 -3.73
N ARG A 380 18.84 -15.00 -3.40
CA ARG A 380 19.33 -16.29 -2.94
C ARG A 380 18.68 -16.72 -1.63
N GLU A 381 18.51 -15.82 -0.68
CA GLU A 381 17.88 -16.11 0.61
C GLU A 381 16.44 -16.64 0.45
N VAL A 382 15.68 -16.06 -0.49
CA VAL A 382 14.26 -16.37 -0.68
C VAL A 382 14.04 -17.53 -1.66
N CYS A 383 14.81 -17.61 -2.74
CA CYS A 383 14.51 -18.47 -3.90
C CYS A 383 15.35 -19.76 -3.94
N ALA A 384 16.59 -19.76 -3.45
CA ALA A 384 17.55 -20.84 -3.73
C ALA A 384 17.11 -22.24 -3.24
N LYS A 385 16.31 -22.29 -2.16
CA LYS A 385 15.77 -23.54 -1.60
C LYS A 385 14.61 -24.13 -2.40
N ASP A 386 13.98 -23.35 -3.26
CA ASP A 386 12.74 -23.68 -3.94
C ASP A 386 12.91 -23.72 -5.48
N VAL A 387 14.13 -23.63 -6.02
CA VAL A 387 14.42 -23.58 -7.47
C VAL A 387 13.85 -24.76 -8.29
N ASN A 388 13.62 -25.89 -7.63
CA ASN A 388 13.03 -27.11 -8.21
C ASN A 388 11.66 -27.44 -7.62
N ASN A 389 11.01 -26.49 -6.95
CA ASN A 389 9.76 -26.73 -6.26
C ASN A 389 8.54 -26.43 -7.15
N PRO A 390 7.85 -27.46 -7.67
CA PRO A 390 6.74 -27.25 -8.62
C PRO A 390 5.52 -26.55 -8.00
N TRP A 391 5.49 -26.34 -6.68
CA TRP A 391 4.41 -25.61 -6.00
C TRP A 391 4.59 -24.10 -5.98
N VAL A 392 5.75 -23.58 -6.38
CA VAL A 392 5.99 -22.15 -6.48
C VAL A 392 5.39 -21.64 -7.78
N PHE A 393 4.40 -20.75 -7.66
CA PHE A 393 3.79 -20.10 -8.81
C PHE A 393 4.74 -19.06 -9.43
N GLY A 394 5.42 -18.31 -8.56
CA GLY A 394 6.33 -17.22 -8.92
C GLY A 394 6.67 -16.37 -7.71
N TYR A 395 7.51 -15.37 -7.90
CA TYR A 395 7.96 -14.46 -6.85
C TYR A 395 7.52 -13.02 -7.14
N PHE A 396 6.85 -12.39 -6.17
CA PHE A 396 6.71 -10.93 -6.18
C PHE A 396 8.06 -10.30 -5.79
N ILE A 397 8.50 -9.26 -6.48
CA ILE A 397 9.73 -8.55 -6.14
C ILE A 397 9.53 -7.73 -4.86
N ASP A 398 8.47 -6.95 -4.81
CA ASP A 398 8.13 -6.03 -3.72
C ASP A 398 6.61 -5.80 -3.63
N ASN A 399 6.18 -4.95 -2.70
CA ASN A 399 4.80 -4.52 -2.54
C ASN A 399 4.71 -2.98 -2.45
N GLU A 400 3.91 -2.37 -3.32
CA GLU A 400 3.50 -0.95 -3.25
C GLU A 400 4.64 0.06 -2.99
N LEU A 401 5.75 -0.06 -3.73
CA LEU A 401 6.82 0.94 -3.69
C LEU A 401 6.32 2.32 -4.16
N ALA A 402 6.89 3.39 -3.61
CA ALA A 402 6.52 4.77 -3.91
C ALA A 402 7.11 5.26 -5.26
N TRP A 403 6.71 4.65 -6.37
CA TRP A 403 7.20 4.97 -7.73
C TRP A 403 6.95 6.41 -8.18
N TRP A 404 5.97 7.11 -7.59
CA TRP A 404 5.73 8.54 -7.81
C TRP A 404 6.59 9.43 -6.91
N GLY A 405 7.50 8.89 -6.09
CA GLY A 405 8.39 9.63 -5.19
C GLY A 405 7.68 10.61 -4.26
N ARG A 406 6.39 10.36 -3.95
CA ARG A 406 5.50 11.25 -3.17
C ARG A 406 5.14 12.58 -3.87
N GLY A 407 5.37 12.67 -5.19
CA GLY A 407 5.02 13.80 -6.06
C GLY A 407 4.18 13.38 -7.27
N ARG A 408 4.40 14.02 -8.42
CA ARG A 408 3.76 13.65 -9.68
C ARG A 408 4.37 12.35 -10.22
N ALA A 409 3.56 11.53 -10.90
CA ALA A 409 4.01 10.22 -11.40
C ALA A 409 5.25 10.28 -12.30
N HIS A 410 5.43 11.34 -13.10
CA HIS A 410 6.57 11.48 -14.02
C HIS A 410 7.83 12.10 -13.41
N SER A 411 7.72 12.84 -12.30
CA SER A 411 8.81 13.66 -11.75
C SER A 411 9.15 13.38 -10.29
N GLY A 412 8.27 12.74 -9.53
CA GLY A 412 8.40 12.78 -8.08
C GLY A 412 9.62 12.04 -7.53
N LEU A 413 10.09 10.96 -8.17
CA LEU A 413 11.37 10.33 -7.79
C LEU A 413 12.58 11.22 -8.11
N PHE A 414 12.56 11.96 -9.23
CA PHE A 414 13.57 12.98 -9.53
C PHE A 414 13.59 14.04 -8.42
N ASP A 415 12.41 14.55 -8.06
CA ASP A 415 12.26 15.60 -7.04
C ASP A 415 12.65 15.09 -5.64
N ALA A 416 12.41 13.81 -5.33
CA ALA A 416 12.84 13.18 -4.09
C ALA A 416 14.36 13.03 -4.02
N VAL A 417 15.00 12.54 -5.08
CA VAL A 417 16.46 12.44 -5.17
C VAL A 417 17.13 13.81 -5.03
N LEU A 418 16.52 14.86 -5.60
CA LEU A 418 17.06 16.21 -5.50
C LEU A 418 17.06 16.75 -4.07
N LYS A 419 16.25 16.23 -3.15
CA LYS A 419 16.27 16.64 -1.74
C LYS A 419 17.27 15.87 -0.88
N LYS A 420 17.92 14.85 -1.43
CA LYS A 420 18.93 14.05 -0.71
C LYS A 420 20.21 14.85 -0.47
N SER A 421 20.99 14.42 0.51
CA SER A 421 22.25 15.07 0.88
C SER A 421 23.24 15.09 -0.29
N PRO A 422 24.17 16.08 -0.36
CA PRO A 422 25.17 16.16 -1.43
C PRO A 422 26.05 14.90 -1.60
N THR A 423 26.20 14.09 -0.55
CA THR A 423 26.99 12.85 -0.54
C THR A 423 26.18 11.60 -0.90
N HIS A 424 24.86 11.71 -1.01
CA HIS A 424 23.99 10.58 -1.30
C HIS A 424 24.20 10.09 -2.74
N SER A 425 24.36 8.78 -2.95
CA SER A 425 24.74 8.26 -4.28
C SER A 425 23.68 8.53 -5.36
N ALA A 426 22.38 8.52 -5.01
CA ALA A 426 21.33 8.92 -5.97
C ALA A 426 21.45 10.40 -6.39
N LYS A 427 21.84 11.29 -5.47
CA LYS A 427 22.00 12.73 -5.73
C LYS A 427 23.17 12.99 -6.68
N ILE A 428 24.27 12.27 -6.46
CA ILE A 428 25.46 12.24 -7.32
C ILE A 428 25.09 11.72 -8.71
N ALA A 429 24.36 10.60 -8.78
CA ALA A 429 23.89 10.02 -10.05
C ALA A 429 22.95 10.96 -10.82
N LEU A 430 22.07 11.69 -10.13
CA LEU A 430 21.22 12.70 -10.74
C LEU A 430 22.02 13.87 -11.32
N ARG A 431 23.05 14.34 -10.59
CA ARG A 431 23.98 15.37 -11.08
C ARG A 431 24.69 14.90 -12.35
N ASP A 432 25.16 13.66 -12.38
CA ASP A 432 25.83 13.07 -13.55
C ASP A 432 24.86 12.93 -14.73
N PHE A 433 23.65 12.44 -14.48
CA PHE A 433 22.59 12.35 -15.48
C PHE A 433 22.27 13.72 -16.11
N LEU A 434 22.10 14.75 -15.28
CA LEU A 434 21.83 16.12 -15.76
C LEU A 434 23.00 16.71 -16.54
N SER A 435 24.24 16.36 -16.18
CA SER A 435 25.44 16.72 -16.92
C SER A 435 25.45 16.10 -18.32
N GLU A 436 25.18 14.81 -18.43
CA GLU A 436 25.08 14.12 -19.73
C GLU A 436 23.93 14.66 -20.59
N GLN A 437 22.76 14.94 -20.00
CA GLN A 437 21.61 15.55 -20.70
C GLN A 437 21.90 16.95 -21.26
N ALA A 438 22.81 17.69 -20.61
CA ALA A 438 23.28 18.99 -21.07
C ALA A 438 24.49 18.89 -22.02
N GLY A 439 24.91 17.69 -22.43
CA GLY A 439 26.09 17.48 -23.27
C GLY A 439 27.39 17.92 -22.58
N LYS A 440 27.43 17.86 -21.24
CA LYS A 440 28.54 18.35 -20.39
C LYS A 440 28.81 19.86 -20.54
N ASP A 441 27.84 20.63 -21.01
CA ASP A 441 27.91 22.08 -21.10
C ASP A 441 27.03 22.74 -20.02
N ILE A 442 27.67 23.40 -19.06
CA ILE A 442 26.96 24.06 -17.95
C ILE A 442 26.07 25.21 -18.42
N ALA A 443 26.39 25.88 -19.55
CA ALA A 443 25.56 26.92 -20.12
C ALA A 443 24.25 26.35 -20.70
N VAL A 444 24.30 25.14 -21.26
CA VAL A 444 23.11 24.40 -21.71
C VAL A 444 22.22 24.07 -20.51
N PHE A 445 22.80 23.52 -19.44
CA PHE A 445 22.06 23.21 -18.21
C PHE A 445 21.38 24.46 -17.63
N ASN A 446 22.13 25.56 -17.48
CA ASN A 446 21.61 26.82 -16.94
C ASN A 446 20.42 27.35 -17.75
N ARG A 447 20.48 27.26 -19.08
CA ARG A 447 19.37 27.62 -19.95
C ARG A 447 18.17 26.69 -19.79
N GLN A 448 18.38 25.38 -19.81
CA GLN A 448 17.32 24.37 -19.67
C GLN A 448 16.56 24.52 -18.35
N TRP A 449 17.28 24.76 -17.25
CA TRP A 449 16.76 24.72 -15.89
C TRP A 449 16.56 26.08 -15.24
N ARG A 450 16.81 27.16 -15.99
CA ARG A 450 16.77 28.56 -15.52
C ARG A 450 17.64 28.77 -14.27
N GLN A 451 18.86 28.24 -14.32
CA GLN A 451 19.86 28.33 -13.26
C GLN A 451 21.02 29.24 -13.68
N ASN A 452 21.93 29.54 -12.75
CA ASN A 452 23.16 30.26 -13.00
C ASN A 452 24.35 29.64 -12.25
N LEU A 453 24.53 28.32 -12.42
CA LEU A 453 25.60 27.56 -11.82
C LEU A 453 26.91 27.74 -12.60
N GLN A 454 28.03 27.70 -11.89
CA GLN A 454 29.39 27.75 -12.44
C GLN A 454 29.91 26.35 -12.80
N SER A 455 29.34 25.30 -12.24
CA SER A 455 29.69 23.91 -12.55
C SER A 455 28.56 22.95 -12.20
N PHE A 456 28.62 21.73 -12.75
CA PHE A 456 27.66 20.66 -12.42
C PHE A 456 27.73 20.23 -10.94
N GLU A 457 28.86 20.39 -10.25
CA GLU A 457 28.96 20.09 -8.81
C GLU A 457 27.95 20.90 -7.98
N GLN A 458 27.63 22.12 -8.40
CA GLN A 458 26.67 22.96 -7.68
C GLN A 458 25.22 22.45 -7.80
N ILE A 459 24.93 21.45 -8.65
CA ILE A 459 23.63 20.76 -8.65
C ILE A 459 23.43 20.02 -7.31
N LEU A 460 24.51 19.57 -6.66
CA LEU A 460 24.44 18.88 -5.37
C LEU A 460 23.85 19.76 -4.26
N THR A 461 23.88 21.09 -4.40
CA THR A 461 23.32 22.03 -3.42
C THR A 461 21.89 22.46 -3.74
N LEU A 462 21.33 22.08 -4.88
CA LEU A 462 19.95 22.40 -5.24
C LEU A 462 18.97 21.46 -4.55
N GLU A 463 17.79 21.93 -4.14
CA GLU A 463 16.73 21.07 -3.59
C GLU A 463 15.48 20.99 -4.49
N ALA A 464 15.42 21.84 -5.52
CA ALA A 464 14.30 21.90 -6.46
C ALA A 464 14.77 22.33 -7.84
N LEU A 465 14.09 21.81 -8.87
CA LEU A 465 14.24 22.23 -10.27
C LEU A 465 12.85 22.34 -10.92
N PRO A 466 12.64 23.32 -11.83
CA PRO A 466 11.34 23.57 -12.43
C PRO A 466 10.84 22.40 -13.29
N ASP A 467 9.52 22.32 -13.47
CA ASP A 467 8.82 21.38 -14.35
C ASP A 467 7.77 22.15 -15.17
N SER A 468 8.25 23.20 -15.84
CA SER A 468 7.44 24.23 -16.49
C SER A 468 7.51 24.21 -18.01
N THR A 469 8.42 23.44 -18.58
CA THR A 469 8.58 23.27 -20.03
C THR A 469 8.52 21.79 -20.42
N PRO A 470 8.08 21.45 -21.65
CA PRO A 470 8.09 20.07 -22.13
C PRO A 470 9.47 19.41 -22.06
N GLU A 471 10.55 20.17 -22.29
CA GLU A 471 11.92 19.69 -22.19
C GLU A 471 12.27 19.28 -20.74
N GLN A 472 11.91 20.10 -19.74
CA GLN A 472 12.12 19.78 -18.33
C GLN A 472 11.34 18.51 -17.94
N SER A 473 10.05 18.44 -18.31
CA SER A 473 9.22 17.28 -18.01
C SER A 473 9.74 16.00 -18.67
N ARG A 474 10.24 16.09 -19.92
CA ARG A 474 10.89 14.98 -20.62
C ARG A 474 12.12 14.49 -19.86
N ILE A 475 13.04 15.38 -19.47
CA ILE A 475 14.28 14.99 -18.76
C ILE A 475 13.97 14.35 -17.41
N LYS A 476 12.99 14.89 -16.65
CA LYS A 476 12.55 14.26 -15.39
C LYS A 476 11.96 12.86 -15.62
N THR A 477 11.18 12.69 -16.69
CA THR A 477 10.61 11.38 -17.09
C THR A 477 11.70 10.40 -17.51
N GLU A 478 12.74 10.85 -18.21
CA GLU A 478 13.89 10.02 -18.59
C GLU A 478 14.72 9.57 -17.39
N PHE A 479 14.85 10.41 -16.36
CA PHE A 479 15.45 9.97 -15.10
C PHE A 479 14.61 8.89 -14.40
N LEU A 480 13.27 9.03 -14.41
CA LEU A 480 12.38 7.97 -13.92
C LEU A 480 12.55 6.67 -14.71
N ALA A 481 12.67 6.75 -16.03
CA ALA A 481 12.93 5.60 -16.89
C ALA A 481 14.27 4.93 -16.56
N LEU A 482 15.32 5.70 -16.29
CA LEU A 482 16.62 5.20 -15.83
C LEU A 482 16.50 4.46 -14.48
N VAL A 483 15.79 5.03 -13.52
CA VAL A 483 15.55 4.40 -12.21
C VAL A 483 14.82 3.07 -12.36
N ALA A 484 13.75 3.05 -13.16
CA ALA A 484 12.98 1.84 -13.42
C ALA A 484 13.81 0.76 -14.15
N ASP A 485 14.61 1.14 -15.15
CA ASP A 485 15.50 0.23 -15.86
C ASP A 485 16.56 -0.38 -14.92
N ILE A 486 17.24 0.43 -14.09
CA ILE A 486 18.24 -0.07 -13.13
C ILE A 486 17.60 -1.05 -12.16
N TYR A 487 16.45 -0.71 -11.57
CA TYR A 487 15.76 -1.57 -10.62
C TYR A 487 15.40 -2.92 -11.25
N PHE A 488 14.60 -2.91 -12.31
CA PHE A 488 14.05 -4.14 -12.88
C PHE A 488 15.10 -4.98 -13.60
N ARG A 489 16.05 -4.36 -14.31
CA ARG A 489 17.15 -5.09 -14.97
C ARG A 489 18.02 -5.81 -13.96
N THR A 490 18.45 -5.12 -12.89
CA THR A 490 19.33 -5.70 -11.88
C THR A 490 18.66 -6.90 -11.21
N VAL A 491 17.37 -6.77 -10.86
CA VAL A 491 16.61 -7.86 -10.26
C VAL A 491 16.49 -9.04 -11.23
N ARG A 492 16.11 -8.81 -12.49
CA ARG A 492 15.98 -9.88 -13.51
C ARG A 492 17.29 -10.64 -13.73
N GLU A 493 18.39 -9.92 -13.96
CA GLU A 493 19.71 -10.54 -14.21
C GLU A 493 20.17 -11.41 -13.04
N VAL A 494 19.92 -10.96 -11.81
CA VAL A 494 20.26 -11.74 -10.61
C VAL A 494 19.32 -12.93 -10.44
N TYR A 495 18.02 -12.72 -10.69
CA TYR A 495 17.00 -13.75 -10.55
C TYR A 495 17.23 -14.90 -11.55
N ASP A 496 17.52 -14.61 -12.83
CA ASP A 496 17.90 -15.61 -13.84
C ASP A 496 19.05 -16.52 -13.42
N ALA A 497 20.04 -15.96 -12.70
CA ALA A 497 21.20 -16.71 -12.25
C ALA A 497 20.92 -17.63 -11.05
N VAL A 498 19.79 -17.45 -10.37
CA VAL A 498 19.41 -18.20 -9.16
C VAL A 498 18.24 -19.15 -9.44
N ASP A 499 17.19 -18.64 -10.07
CA ASP A 499 15.96 -19.36 -10.36
C ASP A 499 15.47 -19.03 -11.78
N PRO A 500 15.86 -19.83 -12.79
CA PRO A 500 15.43 -19.63 -14.16
C PRO A 500 14.04 -20.22 -14.45
N ASN A 501 13.40 -20.88 -13.49
CA ASN A 501 12.24 -21.74 -13.74
C ASN A 501 10.91 -21.09 -13.34
N HIS A 502 10.86 -20.35 -12.24
CA HIS A 502 9.61 -19.75 -11.74
C HIS A 502 9.39 -18.34 -12.29
N LEU A 503 8.13 -17.89 -12.26
CA LEU A 503 7.73 -16.58 -12.76
C LEU A 503 8.27 -15.44 -11.86
N LEU A 504 8.82 -14.39 -12.47
CA LEU A 504 9.08 -13.12 -11.79
C LEU A 504 7.89 -12.16 -11.98
N MET A 505 7.32 -11.68 -10.87
CA MET A 505 5.99 -11.05 -10.84
C MET A 505 5.97 -9.61 -10.30
N ALA A 506 6.86 -8.74 -10.79
CA ALA A 506 6.83 -7.29 -10.54
C ALA A 506 6.64 -6.87 -9.06
N CYS A 507 6.08 -5.68 -8.80
CA CYS A 507 6.15 -5.03 -7.49
C CYS A 507 4.78 -4.79 -6.83
N ARG A 508 3.73 -5.54 -7.21
CA ARG A 508 2.34 -5.34 -6.73
C ARG A 508 2.01 -3.84 -6.64
N PHE A 509 2.09 -3.14 -7.78
CA PHE A 509 2.01 -1.68 -7.83
C PHE A 509 0.75 -1.14 -7.13
N ALA A 510 0.88 -0.02 -6.43
CA ALA A 510 -0.24 0.64 -5.74
C ALA A 510 -1.12 1.39 -6.74
N GLY A 511 -2.18 0.73 -7.20
CA GLY A 511 -3.07 1.26 -8.22
C GLY A 511 -2.40 1.47 -9.59
N ILE A 512 -3.15 2.08 -10.50
CA ILE A 512 -2.66 2.38 -11.87
C ILE A 512 -2.29 3.85 -12.08
N GLY A 513 -2.72 4.76 -11.18
CA GLY A 513 -2.50 6.20 -11.32
C GLY A 513 -1.17 6.70 -10.75
N GLY A 514 -0.54 5.94 -9.85
CA GLY A 514 0.74 6.30 -9.22
C GLY A 514 1.98 6.00 -10.07
N ASN A 515 1.81 5.37 -11.24
CA ASN A 515 2.91 4.89 -12.07
C ASN A 515 2.82 5.52 -13.47
N HIS A 516 3.94 6.09 -13.93
CA HIS A 516 4.04 6.61 -15.30
C HIS A 516 4.24 5.47 -16.31
N GLU A 517 3.90 5.70 -17.59
CA GLU A 517 4.02 4.70 -18.66
C GLU A 517 5.43 4.08 -18.79
N VAL A 518 6.49 4.84 -18.48
CA VAL A 518 7.87 4.34 -18.53
C VAL A 518 8.15 3.27 -17.48
N VAL A 519 7.47 3.32 -16.33
CA VAL A 519 7.57 2.31 -15.27
C VAL A 519 6.87 1.02 -15.72
N TRP A 520 5.70 1.15 -16.34
CA TRP A 520 4.97 0.00 -16.91
C TRP A 520 5.75 -0.69 -18.03
N LYS A 521 6.34 0.07 -18.94
CA LYS A 521 7.22 -0.45 -20.00
C LYS A 521 8.43 -1.18 -19.44
N ALA A 522 9.08 -0.62 -18.41
CA ALA A 522 10.21 -1.29 -17.74
C ALA A 522 9.77 -2.58 -17.04
N ALA A 523 8.65 -2.56 -16.31
CA ALA A 523 8.10 -3.75 -15.67
C ALA A 523 7.79 -4.85 -16.70
N GLY A 524 7.14 -4.50 -17.81
CA GLY A 524 6.84 -5.40 -18.92
C GLY A 524 8.07 -6.01 -19.59
N LYS A 525 9.16 -5.24 -19.69
CA LYS A 525 10.43 -5.69 -20.29
C LYS A 525 11.12 -6.80 -19.48
N TYR A 526 11.03 -6.76 -18.15
CA TYR A 526 11.88 -7.56 -17.27
C TYR A 526 11.13 -8.61 -16.44
N ASN A 527 9.80 -8.63 -16.46
CA ASN A 527 8.97 -9.56 -15.69
C ASN A 527 8.17 -10.49 -16.59
N ASP A 528 7.83 -11.66 -16.04
CA ASP A 528 7.03 -12.68 -16.73
C ASP A 528 5.52 -12.39 -16.57
N CYS A 529 5.15 -11.73 -15.47
CA CYS A 529 3.82 -11.25 -15.16
C CYS A 529 3.89 -9.86 -14.50
N VAL A 530 2.99 -8.95 -14.87
CA VAL A 530 2.89 -7.63 -14.22
C VAL A 530 1.72 -7.60 -13.26
N THR A 531 1.96 -7.13 -12.03
CA THR A 531 0.99 -7.23 -10.94
C THR A 531 0.73 -5.91 -10.27
N TRP A 532 -0.51 -5.65 -9.86
CA TRP A 532 -0.86 -4.46 -9.11
C TRP A 532 -2.05 -4.68 -8.17
N ASN A 533 -2.07 -3.91 -7.09
CA ASN A 533 -3.18 -3.81 -6.16
C ASN A 533 -4.16 -2.76 -6.69
N PHE A 534 -5.45 -3.08 -6.81
CA PHE A 534 -6.43 -2.10 -7.29
C PHE A 534 -7.77 -2.23 -6.56
N TYR A 535 -8.02 -1.26 -5.70
CA TYR A 535 -9.27 -1.12 -4.98
C TYR A 535 -10.23 -0.20 -5.75
N GLY A 536 -10.81 -0.73 -6.83
CA GLY A 536 -11.77 0.00 -7.67
C GLY A 536 -13.15 0.18 -7.01
N GLN A 537 -14.09 0.75 -7.75
CA GLN A 537 -15.47 0.97 -7.30
C GLN A 537 -16.46 0.26 -8.23
N VAL A 538 -17.52 -0.33 -7.68
CA VAL A 538 -18.63 -0.93 -8.40
C VAL A 538 -19.86 -0.04 -8.29
N ASP A 539 -20.46 0.23 -9.45
CA ASP A 539 -21.81 0.75 -9.56
C ASP A 539 -22.78 -0.43 -9.55
N LEU A 540 -23.50 -0.63 -8.44
CA LEU A 540 -24.44 -1.74 -8.30
C LEU A 540 -25.69 -1.56 -9.18
N ASP A 541 -26.06 -0.35 -9.55
CA ASP A 541 -27.23 -0.13 -10.40
C ASP A 541 -26.91 -0.46 -11.85
N ARG A 542 -25.70 -0.10 -12.31
CA ARG A 542 -25.22 -0.42 -13.67
C ARG A 542 -24.67 -1.83 -13.80
N GLY A 543 -24.22 -2.44 -12.70
CA GLY A 543 -23.50 -3.71 -12.74
C GLY A 543 -22.09 -3.58 -13.34
N VAL A 544 -21.43 -2.43 -13.16
CA VAL A 544 -20.14 -2.11 -13.81
C VAL A 544 -19.08 -1.74 -12.78
N ALA A 545 -17.86 -2.22 -12.97
CA ALA A 545 -16.70 -1.84 -12.18
C ALA A 545 -15.91 -0.70 -12.86
N TYR A 546 -15.49 0.28 -12.06
CA TYR A 546 -14.80 1.50 -12.46
C TYR A 546 -13.53 1.73 -11.66
N THR A 547 -12.63 2.56 -12.19
CA THR A 547 -11.48 3.10 -11.45
C THR A 547 -11.93 3.97 -10.27
N THR A 548 -12.94 4.81 -10.51
CA THR A 548 -13.68 5.59 -9.52
C THR A 548 -15.07 5.85 -10.09
N LEU A 549 -16.08 6.08 -9.26
CA LEU A 549 -17.40 6.51 -9.73
C LEU A 549 -17.38 7.99 -10.17
N GLY A 550 -18.26 8.34 -11.11
CA GLY A 550 -18.41 9.70 -11.67
C GLY A 550 -17.70 9.89 -13.01
N SER A 551 -17.77 11.09 -13.58
CA SER A 551 -17.26 11.44 -14.93
C SER A 551 -15.75 11.26 -15.12
N GLN A 552 -15.00 11.23 -14.03
CA GLN A 552 -13.55 11.06 -14.05
C GLN A 552 -13.15 9.58 -13.99
N GLY A 553 -14.11 8.68 -13.80
CA GLY A 553 -13.94 7.25 -13.77
C GLY A 553 -13.90 6.62 -15.15
N LYS A 554 -13.13 5.54 -15.29
CA LYS A 554 -13.14 4.68 -16.47
C LYS A 554 -13.61 3.28 -16.09
N PRO A 555 -14.39 2.60 -16.94
CA PRO A 555 -14.62 1.18 -16.79
C PRO A 555 -13.28 0.44 -16.68
N LEU A 556 -13.17 -0.53 -15.79
CA LEU A 556 -11.90 -1.23 -15.57
C LEU A 556 -11.30 -1.87 -16.83
N PRO A 557 -12.08 -2.48 -17.74
CA PRO A 557 -11.51 -3.03 -18.97
C PRO A 557 -10.73 -1.99 -19.79
N GLU A 558 -11.25 -0.77 -19.91
CA GLU A 558 -10.58 0.32 -20.63
C GLU A 558 -9.30 0.76 -19.89
N ALA A 559 -9.41 0.98 -18.59
CA ALA A 559 -8.29 1.48 -17.79
C ALA A 559 -7.14 0.47 -17.71
N PHE A 560 -7.44 -0.83 -17.60
CA PHE A 560 -6.44 -1.88 -17.52
C PHE A 560 -5.89 -2.26 -18.90
N GLN A 561 -6.69 -2.13 -19.97
CA GLN A 561 -6.17 -2.27 -21.34
C GLN A 561 -5.03 -1.27 -21.58
N GLN A 562 -5.17 -0.02 -21.13
CA GLN A 562 -4.11 0.98 -21.25
C GLN A 562 -2.81 0.55 -20.54
N VAL A 563 -2.91 -0.06 -19.36
CA VAL A 563 -1.74 -0.60 -18.63
C VAL A 563 -1.12 -1.76 -19.40
N TYR A 564 -1.95 -2.68 -19.90
CA TYR A 564 -1.49 -3.79 -20.74
C TYR A 564 -0.82 -3.30 -22.03
N ASP A 565 -1.32 -2.24 -22.66
CA ASP A 565 -0.75 -1.68 -23.88
C ASP A 565 0.71 -1.22 -23.65
N TRP A 566 1.04 -0.74 -22.44
CA TRP A 566 2.40 -0.38 -22.06
C TRP A 566 3.25 -1.58 -21.61
N ALA A 567 2.66 -2.52 -20.87
CA ALA A 567 3.39 -3.63 -20.26
C ALA A 567 3.60 -4.83 -21.19
N GLN A 568 2.64 -5.12 -22.09
CA GLN A 568 2.66 -6.25 -23.03
C GLN A 568 2.94 -7.60 -22.35
N LYS A 569 2.39 -7.81 -21.16
CA LYS A 569 2.56 -9.02 -20.33
C LYS A 569 1.23 -9.44 -19.69
N PRO A 570 1.06 -10.74 -19.35
CA PRO A 570 -0.09 -11.18 -18.58
C PRO A 570 -0.10 -10.50 -17.21
N THR A 571 -1.30 -10.32 -16.67
CA THR A 571 -1.49 -9.54 -15.44
C THR A 571 -2.32 -10.27 -14.39
N ILE A 572 -2.02 -9.98 -13.13
CA ILE A 572 -2.79 -10.41 -11.96
C ILE A 572 -3.07 -9.17 -11.11
N ILE A 573 -4.33 -8.97 -10.74
CA ILE A 573 -4.66 -8.06 -9.64
C ILE A 573 -4.33 -8.78 -8.35
N THR A 574 -3.43 -8.20 -7.57
CA THR A 574 -2.86 -8.87 -6.40
C THR A 574 -3.53 -8.48 -5.08
N GLU A 575 -4.30 -7.40 -5.05
CA GLU A 575 -5.19 -7.07 -3.94
C GLU A 575 -6.41 -6.31 -4.45
N TRP A 576 -7.57 -6.73 -3.97
CA TRP A 576 -8.85 -6.05 -4.11
C TRP A 576 -9.85 -6.63 -3.12
N SER A 577 -10.78 -5.79 -2.66
CA SER A 577 -11.92 -6.22 -1.85
C SER A 577 -12.92 -5.09 -1.60
N PHE A 578 -14.04 -5.48 -1.02
CA PHE A 578 -15.14 -4.60 -0.63
C PHE A 578 -15.52 -4.88 0.81
N PRO A 579 -15.65 -3.86 1.67
CA PRO A 579 -16.20 -4.03 3.02
C PRO A 579 -17.69 -3.72 3.10
N ALA A 580 -18.36 -4.23 4.13
CA ALA A 580 -19.75 -3.87 4.46
C ALA A 580 -19.91 -3.40 5.92
N LEU A 581 -20.84 -2.46 6.13
CA LEU A 581 -21.10 -1.85 7.44
C LEU A 581 -21.94 -2.70 8.39
N ASP A 582 -22.71 -3.66 7.88
CA ASP A 582 -23.46 -4.64 8.68
C ASP A 582 -22.60 -5.82 9.20
N SER A 583 -21.28 -5.75 9.00
CA SER A 583 -20.31 -6.69 9.57
C SER A 583 -20.12 -6.54 11.09
N GLY A 584 -20.49 -5.39 11.65
CA GLY A 584 -20.19 -5.00 13.02
C GLY A 584 -18.82 -4.34 13.21
N LEU A 585 -18.00 -4.24 12.15
CA LEU A 585 -16.73 -3.52 12.18
C LEU A 585 -16.90 -2.04 11.79
N PRO A 586 -16.05 -1.12 12.29
CA PRO A 586 -16.17 0.29 11.98
C PRO A 586 -16.02 0.61 10.48
N CYS A 587 -15.10 -0.07 9.80
CA CYS A 587 -14.79 0.12 8.38
C CYS A 587 -14.43 1.59 8.01
N THR A 588 -13.82 2.32 8.94
CA THR A 588 -13.50 3.76 8.81
C THR A 588 -12.09 4.00 8.26
N ARG A 589 -11.23 2.98 8.27
CA ARG A 589 -9.82 3.05 7.84
C ARG A 589 -9.48 1.97 6.82
N GLY A 590 -8.66 2.31 5.82
CA GLY A 590 -8.18 1.37 4.79
C GLY A 590 -8.76 1.60 3.40
N ALA A 591 -8.28 0.86 2.40
CA ALA A 591 -8.67 1.00 0.98
C ALA A 591 -10.07 0.45 0.63
N GLY A 592 -10.54 0.73 -0.59
CA GLY A 592 -11.76 0.13 -1.15
C GLY A 592 -13.08 0.87 -0.91
N GLN A 593 -14.05 0.57 -1.76
CA GLN A 593 -15.42 1.06 -1.64
C GLN A 593 -16.18 0.27 -0.56
N ARG A 594 -16.93 0.96 0.29
CA ARG A 594 -17.76 0.34 1.32
C ARG A 594 -19.19 0.16 0.83
N PHE A 595 -19.88 -0.85 1.36
CA PHE A 595 -21.30 -1.09 1.12
C PHE A 595 -22.08 -1.11 2.43
N HIS A 596 -23.39 -0.93 2.37
CA HIS A 596 -24.22 -0.97 3.57
C HIS A 596 -24.39 -2.40 4.07
N THR A 597 -24.50 -3.37 3.15
CA THR A 597 -24.81 -4.76 3.51
C THR A 597 -23.83 -5.80 2.95
N GLN A 598 -23.72 -6.95 3.63
CA GLN A 598 -22.98 -8.11 3.15
C GLN A 598 -23.50 -8.62 1.80
N ALA A 599 -24.80 -8.43 1.51
CA ALA A 599 -25.41 -8.79 0.24
C ALA A 599 -24.92 -7.89 -0.91
N GLU A 600 -24.84 -6.57 -0.67
CA GLU A 600 -24.25 -5.61 -1.61
C GLU A 600 -22.76 -5.87 -1.82
N ARG A 601 -22.01 -6.13 -0.74
CA ARG A 601 -20.60 -6.54 -0.80
C ARG A 601 -20.43 -7.77 -1.70
N ALA A 602 -21.21 -8.82 -1.49
CA ALA A 602 -21.15 -10.03 -2.32
C ALA A 602 -21.49 -9.74 -3.79
N ARG A 603 -22.50 -8.90 -4.06
CA ARG A 603 -22.87 -8.50 -5.42
C ARG A 603 -21.75 -7.71 -6.09
N ALA A 604 -21.12 -6.78 -5.38
CA ALA A 604 -19.98 -6.03 -5.88
C ALA A 604 -18.80 -6.95 -6.19
N THR A 605 -18.51 -7.92 -5.31
CA THR A 605 -17.48 -8.93 -5.51
C THR A 605 -17.72 -9.77 -6.77
N ASP A 606 -18.96 -10.21 -7.03
CA ASP A 606 -19.29 -10.98 -8.24
C ASP A 606 -19.07 -10.16 -9.52
N ILE A 607 -19.57 -8.93 -9.56
CA ILE A 607 -19.39 -8.01 -10.70
C ILE A 607 -17.90 -7.78 -10.95
N TYR A 608 -17.15 -7.48 -9.90
CA TYR A 608 -15.73 -7.14 -10.00
C TYR A 608 -14.90 -8.34 -10.46
N ALA A 609 -15.04 -9.51 -9.82
CA ALA A 609 -14.32 -10.72 -10.19
C ALA A 609 -14.60 -11.15 -11.65
N ARG A 610 -15.86 -11.12 -12.08
CA ARG A 610 -16.22 -11.43 -13.49
C ARG A 610 -15.67 -10.40 -14.46
N THR A 611 -15.66 -9.12 -14.09
CA THR A 611 -15.05 -8.06 -14.90
C THR A 611 -13.57 -8.33 -15.11
N LEU A 612 -12.82 -8.65 -14.05
CA LEU A 612 -11.40 -9.01 -14.15
C LEU A 612 -11.18 -10.20 -15.09
N LEU A 613 -11.91 -11.29 -14.90
CA LEU A 613 -11.73 -12.54 -15.66
C LEU A 613 -12.12 -12.44 -17.14
N SER A 614 -12.96 -11.47 -17.49
CA SER A 614 -13.35 -11.23 -18.89
C SER A 614 -12.26 -10.58 -19.75
N MET A 615 -11.22 -10.00 -19.13
CA MET A 615 -10.15 -9.32 -19.87
C MET A 615 -9.12 -10.33 -20.41
N PRO A 616 -8.71 -10.26 -21.69
CA PRO A 616 -7.87 -11.27 -22.31
C PRO A 616 -6.46 -11.36 -21.72
N PHE A 617 -5.93 -10.29 -21.13
CA PHE A 617 -4.60 -10.26 -20.51
C PHE A 617 -4.61 -10.56 -19.00
N MET A 618 -5.79 -10.63 -18.36
CA MET A 618 -5.92 -10.91 -16.93
C MET A 618 -6.01 -12.42 -16.71
N ILE A 619 -4.93 -13.02 -16.23
CA ILE A 619 -4.83 -14.49 -16.03
C ILE A 619 -5.48 -14.96 -14.72
N GLY A 620 -5.91 -14.01 -13.87
CA GLY A 620 -6.68 -14.25 -12.67
C GLY A 620 -6.60 -13.09 -11.68
N TYR A 621 -6.87 -13.36 -10.41
CA TYR A 621 -6.84 -12.37 -9.34
C TYR A 621 -6.42 -13.00 -8.02
N ASP A 622 -6.09 -12.15 -7.06
CA ASP A 622 -5.82 -12.46 -5.67
C ASP A 622 -6.72 -11.61 -4.77
N TYR A 623 -7.50 -12.25 -3.90
CA TYR A 623 -8.46 -11.57 -3.04
C TYR A 623 -7.82 -11.19 -1.70
N PHE A 624 -7.93 -9.91 -1.34
CA PHE A 624 -7.50 -9.40 -0.05
C PHE A 624 -8.71 -9.34 0.90
N MET A 625 -8.95 -10.28 1.81
CA MET A 625 -8.01 -11.25 2.36
C MET A 625 -8.73 -12.39 3.12
N TRP A 626 -7.98 -13.29 3.73
CA TRP A 626 -8.50 -14.42 4.53
C TRP A 626 -9.44 -14.01 5.66
N VAL A 627 -8.98 -13.17 6.59
CA VAL A 627 -9.67 -12.82 7.84
C VAL A 627 -9.81 -11.31 7.97
N ASP A 628 -10.91 -10.87 8.57
CA ASP A 628 -11.12 -9.48 8.92
C ASP A 628 -10.02 -8.90 9.81
N GLU A 629 -9.86 -7.59 9.72
CA GLU A 629 -8.95 -6.85 10.57
C GLU A 629 -9.55 -6.54 11.94
N PRO A 630 -8.71 -6.29 12.97
CA PRO A 630 -9.18 -5.91 14.29
C PRO A 630 -9.98 -4.60 14.27
N ALA A 631 -11.11 -4.56 14.99
CA ALA A 631 -11.96 -3.37 15.08
C ALA A 631 -11.24 -2.10 15.60
N LEU A 632 -10.19 -2.28 16.41
CA LEU A 632 -9.39 -1.20 16.98
C LEU A 632 -8.20 -0.77 16.10
N GLY A 633 -8.07 -1.33 14.89
CA GLY A 633 -6.97 -1.04 13.99
C GLY A 633 -5.78 -1.99 14.16
N ILE A 634 -4.96 -2.10 13.11
CA ILE A 634 -3.70 -2.87 13.16
C ILE A 634 -2.65 -2.13 14.00
N SER A 635 -2.38 -0.87 13.69
CA SER A 635 -1.36 -0.05 14.35
C SER A 635 -1.58 1.45 14.13
N THR A 636 -0.89 2.29 14.89
CA THR A 636 -0.91 3.75 14.78
C THR A 636 -0.52 4.26 13.37
N PRO A 637 0.59 3.82 12.74
CA PRO A 637 0.94 4.25 11.38
C PRO A 637 0.09 3.61 10.27
N PHE A 638 -0.61 2.52 10.58
CA PHE A 638 -1.45 1.77 9.66
C PHE A 638 -2.73 1.28 10.36
N PRO A 639 -3.72 2.18 10.56
CA PRO A 639 -4.84 1.94 11.48
C PRO A 639 -6.04 1.23 10.83
N GLU A 640 -5.82 0.37 9.84
CA GLU A 640 -6.90 -0.31 9.12
C GLU A 640 -7.75 -1.19 10.07
N ASN A 641 -9.07 -1.04 9.98
CA ASN A 641 -10.07 -1.61 10.89
C ASN A 641 -11.29 -2.17 10.14
N THR A 642 -11.04 -2.83 9.01
CA THR A 642 -12.05 -3.04 7.97
C THR A 642 -12.38 -4.51 7.72
N ASN A 643 -13.63 -4.73 7.30
CA ASN A 643 -14.24 -6.01 6.93
C ASN A 643 -13.77 -6.54 5.55
N TYR A 644 -12.49 -6.89 5.40
CA TYR A 644 -11.96 -7.45 4.15
C TYR A 644 -12.07 -8.98 4.03
N GLY A 645 -12.24 -9.68 5.15
CA GLY A 645 -12.09 -11.12 5.27
C GLY A 645 -13.11 -11.96 4.52
N MET A 646 -12.70 -13.15 4.06
CA MET A 646 -13.61 -14.26 3.75
C MET A 646 -14.29 -14.81 5.01
N ILE A 647 -13.63 -14.66 6.15
CA ILE A 647 -14.13 -14.98 7.48
C ILE A 647 -13.97 -13.78 8.42
N ASN A 648 -14.82 -13.69 9.45
CA ASN A 648 -14.66 -12.70 10.51
C ASN A 648 -13.56 -13.10 11.52
N GLU A 649 -13.29 -12.25 12.51
CA GLU A 649 -12.29 -12.49 13.56
C GLU A 649 -12.50 -13.81 14.35
N ASP A 650 -13.75 -14.28 14.48
CA ASP A 650 -14.10 -15.55 15.14
C ASP A 650 -13.94 -16.78 14.22
N GLY A 651 -13.53 -16.58 12.96
CA GLY A 651 -13.34 -17.64 11.98
C GLY A 651 -14.63 -18.15 11.31
N VAL A 652 -15.71 -17.37 11.40
CA VAL A 652 -17.01 -17.63 10.77
C VAL A 652 -17.02 -17.10 9.33
N PRO A 653 -17.29 -17.94 8.31
CA PRO A 653 -17.35 -17.49 6.92
C PRO A 653 -18.51 -16.56 6.61
N TYR A 654 -18.28 -15.59 5.72
CA TYR A 654 -19.33 -14.76 5.13
C TYR A 654 -20.05 -15.52 4.00
N PRO A 655 -21.31 -15.97 4.18
CA PRO A 655 -21.93 -16.93 3.26
C PRO A 655 -22.12 -16.39 1.83
N GLY A 656 -22.40 -15.08 1.69
CA GLY A 656 -22.51 -14.42 0.38
C GLY A 656 -21.20 -14.45 -0.39
N MET A 657 -20.08 -14.17 0.27
CA MET A 657 -18.74 -14.21 -0.32
C MET A 657 -18.36 -15.63 -0.75
N VAL A 658 -18.58 -16.61 0.13
CA VAL A 658 -18.36 -18.04 -0.16
C VAL A 658 -19.17 -18.47 -1.38
N LYS A 659 -20.45 -18.11 -1.45
CA LYS A 659 -21.33 -18.45 -2.59
C LYS A 659 -20.80 -17.87 -3.90
N VAL A 660 -20.38 -16.60 -3.91
CA VAL A 660 -19.86 -15.93 -5.10
C VAL A 660 -18.59 -16.62 -5.60
N PHE A 661 -17.62 -16.83 -4.71
CA PHE A 661 -16.36 -17.45 -5.11
C PHE A 661 -16.52 -18.89 -5.55
N LYS A 662 -17.32 -19.71 -4.86
CA LYS A 662 -17.66 -21.06 -5.33
C LYS A 662 -18.28 -21.06 -6.73
N ALA A 663 -19.19 -20.11 -7.01
CA ALA A 663 -19.87 -20.02 -8.30
C ALA A 663 -18.93 -19.64 -9.45
N ILE A 664 -17.86 -18.90 -9.15
CA ILE A 664 -16.85 -18.49 -10.13
C ILE A 664 -15.75 -19.55 -10.25
N GLN A 665 -15.09 -19.86 -9.14
CA GLN A 665 -13.81 -20.56 -9.10
C GLN A 665 -13.93 -22.08 -9.36
N ASN A 666 -15.05 -22.72 -9.00
CA ASN A 666 -15.24 -24.16 -9.23
C ASN A 666 -15.48 -24.54 -10.70
N ASN A 667 -15.52 -23.56 -11.61
CA ASN A 667 -15.49 -23.80 -13.05
C ASN A 667 -14.53 -22.82 -13.74
N PRO A 668 -13.19 -23.02 -13.61
CA PRO A 668 -12.18 -22.08 -14.10
C PRO A 668 -12.34 -21.78 -15.60
N SER A 669 -12.67 -22.79 -16.40
CA SER A 669 -12.92 -22.63 -17.84
C SER A 669 -14.06 -21.66 -18.11
N LYS A 670 -15.22 -21.87 -17.47
CA LYS A 670 -16.39 -21.01 -17.66
C LYS A 670 -16.12 -19.61 -17.14
N ALA A 671 -15.44 -19.49 -16.00
CA ALA A 671 -15.11 -18.21 -15.39
C ALA A 671 -14.28 -17.32 -16.32
N ARG A 672 -13.30 -17.91 -17.02
CA ARG A 672 -12.39 -17.19 -17.93
C ARG A 672 -12.99 -16.91 -19.31
N MET A 673 -13.87 -17.78 -19.80
CA MET A 673 -14.46 -17.66 -21.14
C MET A 673 -15.74 -16.81 -21.19
N GLN A 674 -16.19 -16.27 -20.05
CA GLN A 674 -17.36 -15.39 -20.02
C GLN A 674 -17.02 -14.02 -20.62
N PRO A 675 -17.91 -13.45 -21.44
CA PRO A 675 -17.75 -12.08 -21.89
C PRO A 675 -17.90 -11.12 -20.71
N LEU A 676 -17.48 -9.87 -20.93
CA LEU A 676 -17.69 -8.78 -19.98
C LEU A 676 -19.18 -8.74 -19.56
N PRO A 677 -19.48 -8.62 -18.25
CA PRO A 677 -20.87 -8.45 -17.81
C PRO A 677 -21.52 -7.25 -18.51
N PRO A 678 -22.72 -7.39 -19.08
CA PRO A 678 -23.38 -6.30 -19.77
C PRO A 678 -23.74 -5.19 -18.78
N SER A 679 -23.49 -3.95 -19.16
CA SER A 679 -23.93 -2.80 -18.38
C SER A 679 -25.44 -2.63 -18.47
N ILE A 680 -26.08 -2.37 -17.33
CA ILE A 680 -27.49 -1.96 -17.29
C ILE A 680 -27.57 -0.48 -17.65
N GLU A 681 -28.33 -0.17 -18.70
CA GLU A 681 -28.65 1.22 -19.05
C GLU A 681 -29.68 1.76 -18.06
N LEU A 682 -29.36 2.90 -17.45
CA LEU A 682 -30.24 3.54 -16.48
C LEU A 682 -30.93 4.75 -17.11
N PRO A 683 -32.17 5.09 -16.71
CA PRO A 683 -32.89 6.24 -17.28
C PRO A 683 -32.08 7.55 -17.12
N PRO A 684 -32.10 8.46 -18.10
CA PRO A 684 -31.43 9.75 -18.00
C PRO A 684 -31.73 10.54 -16.72
N VAL A 685 -30.75 11.33 -16.28
CA VAL A 685 -30.75 12.02 -14.98
C VAL A 685 -31.70 13.22 -14.94
N ASP A 686 -31.99 13.78 -16.10
CA ASP A 686 -33.06 14.75 -16.38
C ASP A 686 -34.45 14.11 -16.45
N LYS A 687 -34.57 12.81 -16.16
CA LYS A 687 -35.85 12.11 -16.07
C LYS A 687 -36.13 11.61 -14.66
N GLY A 688 -35.53 12.24 -13.64
CA GLY A 688 -35.92 12.06 -12.25
C GLY A 688 -37.39 12.45 -12.04
N GLN A 689 -38.06 11.83 -11.07
CA GLN A 689 -39.49 12.09 -10.84
C GLN A 689 -39.73 13.52 -10.37
N LEU A 690 -38.91 14.05 -9.46
CA LEU A 690 -39.04 15.43 -8.99
C LEU A 690 -38.58 16.42 -10.06
N PHE A 691 -37.60 16.07 -10.90
CA PHE A 691 -37.28 16.87 -12.08
C PHE A 691 -38.50 17.00 -13.01
N ARG A 692 -39.18 15.89 -13.33
CA ARG A 692 -40.38 15.92 -14.20
C ARG A 692 -41.51 16.73 -13.57
N ASP A 693 -41.71 16.59 -12.26
CA ASP A 693 -42.82 17.22 -11.55
C ASP A 693 -42.64 18.73 -11.38
N TYR A 694 -41.39 19.21 -11.28
CA TYR A 694 -41.08 20.60 -10.95
C TYR A 694 -40.24 21.35 -11.99
N LEU A 695 -39.21 20.72 -12.55
CA LEU A 695 -38.20 21.42 -13.37
C LEU A 695 -38.52 21.38 -14.87
N GLN A 696 -39.01 20.26 -15.39
CA GLN A 696 -39.20 20.06 -16.83
C GLN A 696 -40.15 21.07 -17.49
N SER A 697 -41.18 21.52 -16.77
CA SER A 697 -42.18 22.48 -17.28
C SER A 697 -41.85 23.95 -17.00
N TYR A 698 -40.78 24.27 -16.25
CA TYR A 698 -40.41 25.64 -15.85
C TYR A 698 -39.64 26.37 -16.99
N PRO A 699 -40.26 26.61 -18.13
CA PRO A 699 -40.56 28.04 -18.29
C PRO A 699 -42.00 28.31 -18.73
N GLN A 700 -42.80 27.26 -18.92
CA GLN A 700 -44.15 27.35 -19.46
C GLN A 700 -45.24 27.43 -18.38
N LEU A 701 -44.87 27.48 -17.10
CA LEU A 701 -45.83 27.54 -16.00
C LEU A 701 -46.58 28.88 -15.96
N THR A 702 -47.91 28.81 -15.95
CA THR A 702 -48.80 29.96 -15.76
C THR A 702 -49.09 30.20 -14.28
N ARG A 703 -49.23 31.46 -13.88
CA ARG A 703 -49.58 31.86 -12.49
C ARG A 703 -50.95 31.32 -12.09
N SER A 704 -51.05 30.63 -10.96
CA SER A 704 -52.31 30.24 -10.31
C SER A 704 -52.32 30.65 -8.84
N ALA A 705 -53.45 30.52 -8.15
CA ALA A 705 -53.48 30.76 -6.71
C ALA A 705 -52.52 29.77 -6.00
N PRO A 706 -51.60 30.25 -5.14
CA PRO A 706 -50.71 29.37 -4.40
C PRO A 706 -51.50 28.57 -3.36
N TYR A 707 -50.98 27.41 -2.98
CA TYR A 707 -51.55 26.63 -1.88
C TYR A 707 -51.55 27.46 -0.57
N PRO A 708 -52.53 27.32 0.35
CA PRO A 708 -52.68 28.22 1.49
C PRO A 708 -51.46 28.37 2.43
N SER A 709 -50.61 27.34 2.54
CA SER A 709 -49.37 27.41 3.33
C SER A 709 -48.23 28.16 2.63
N MET A 710 -48.30 28.35 1.31
CA MET A 710 -47.27 29.00 0.52
C MET A 710 -47.47 30.53 0.53
N LYS A 711 -46.50 31.24 1.12
CA LYS A 711 -46.45 32.70 1.17
C LYS A 711 -45.29 33.18 0.31
N THR A 712 -45.55 34.12 -0.59
CA THR A 712 -44.55 34.69 -1.51
C THR A 712 -44.67 36.21 -1.55
N ALA A 713 -43.56 36.92 -1.54
CA ALA A 713 -43.50 38.36 -1.79
C ALA A 713 -42.32 38.69 -2.72
N LEU A 714 -42.53 39.63 -3.63
CA LEU A 714 -41.50 40.17 -4.53
C LEU A 714 -41.72 41.68 -4.65
N ASP A 715 -40.69 42.46 -4.32
CA ASP A 715 -40.64 43.91 -4.49
C ASP A 715 -39.28 44.30 -5.10
N GLY A 716 -39.27 44.61 -6.40
CA GLY A 716 -38.05 44.75 -7.18
C GLY A 716 -37.20 43.48 -7.14
N LYS A 717 -36.04 43.54 -6.48
CA LYS A 717 -35.10 42.42 -6.29
C LYS A 717 -35.21 41.77 -4.90
N THR A 718 -35.98 42.37 -4.00
CA THR A 718 -36.23 41.86 -2.65
C THR A 718 -37.33 40.82 -2.73
N PHE A 719 -37.09 39.63 -2.20
CA PHE A 719 -38.05 38.54 -2.27
C PHE A 719 -38.11 37.73 -0.98
N SER A 720 -39.24 37.07 -0.76
CA SER A 720 -39.38 35.99 0.20
C SER A 720 -40.34 34.92 -0.32
N MET A 721 -40.06 33.66 -0.01
CA MET A 721 -41.01 32.57 -0.17
C MET A 721 -40.93 31.62 1.03
N ASN A 722 -42.08 31.09 1.47
CA ASN A 722 -42.19 30.24 2.65
C ASN A 722 -43.31 29.22 2.45
N ASN A 723 -43.03 27.92 2.64
CA ASN A 723 -44.00 26.83 2.45
C ASN A 723 -44.71 26.37 3.74
N GLY A 724 -44.51 27.08 4.84
CA GLY A 724 -44.93 26.76 6.20
C GLY A 724 -43.77 26.34 7.10
N ARG A 725 -42.66 25.85 6.52
CA ARG A 725 -41.48 25.40 7.27
C ARG A 725 -40.19 26.04 6.79
N ILE A 726 -39.89 25.90 5.50
CA ILE A 726 -38.67 26.45 4.90
C ILE A 726 -38.99 27.84 4.38
N SER A 727 -38.08 28.79 4.64
CA SER A 727 -38.12 30.13 4.07
C SER A 727 -36.86 30.42 3.27
N LEU A 728 -37.03 30.99 2.08
CA LEU A 728 -35.96 31.57 1.27
C LEU A 728 -36.18 33.09 1.17
N SER A 729 -35.13 33.88 1.37
CA SER A 729 -35.24 35.34 1.35
C SER A 729 -33.99 36.04 0.82
N SER A 730 -34.18 37.22 0.22
CA SER A 730 -33.08 38.14 -0.09
C SER A 730 -32.39 38.61 1.19
N GLN A 731 -31.07 38.84 1.13
CA GLN A 731 -30.26 39.37 2.22
C GLN A 731 -29.87 40.83 1.94
N ALA A 732 -29.71 41.64 2.99
CA ALA A 732 -29.21 43.01 2.84
C ALA A 732 -27.77 42.99 2.30
N ASP A 733 -27.50 43.80 1.28
CA ASP A 733 -26.17 43.99 0.69
C ASP A 733 -25.43 42.71 0.27
N SER A 734 -26.17 41.65 -0.09
CA SER A 734 -25.60 40.34 -0.44
C SER A 734 -26.38 39.67 -1.57
N ALA A 735 -25.66 39.06 -2.51
CA ALA A 735 -26.25 38.22 -3.55
C ALA A 735 -26.60 36.80 -3.08
N ARG A 736 -26.32 36.48 -1.80
CA ARG A 736 -26.65 35.17 -1.22
C ARG A 736 -28.11 35.11 -0.78
N ILE A 737 -28.70 33.93 -0.88
CA ILE A 737 -30.09 33.68 -0.52
C ILE A 737 -30.16 33.10 0.89
N GLY A 738 -30.88 33.75 1.80
CA GLY A 738 -31.07 33.26 3.16
C GLY A 738 -31.92 31.99 3.19
N ILE A 739 -31.54 31.04 4.04
CA ILE A 739 -32.27 29.79 4.27
C ILE A 739 -32.61 29.69 5.76
N ALA A 740 -33.89 29.58 6.06
CA ALA A 740 -34.40 29.35 7.41
C ALA A 740 -35.33 28.14 7.46
N LEU A 741 -35.34 27.44 8.60
CA LEU A 741 -36.23 26.33 8.92
C LEU A 741 -37.02 26.66 10.17
N ASP A 742 -38.34 26.54 10.10
CA ASP A 742 -39.27 26.80 11.20
C ASP A 742 -39.02 28.18 11.86
N GLY A 743 -38.65 29.18 11.05
CA GLY A 743 -38.33 30.55 11.46
C GLY A 743 -36.89 30.79 11.96
N LYS A 744 -36.08 29.74 12.14
CA LYS A 744 -34.67 29.85 12.54
C LYS A 744 -33.76 29.89 11.32
N GLN A 745 -32.90 30.91 11.24
CA GLN A 745 -31.86 31.00 10.20
C GLN A 745 -30.88 29.83 10.33
N LEU A 746 -30.61 29.14 9.22
CA LEU A 746 -29.63 28.04 9.16
C LEU A 746 -28.40 28.38 8.33
N GLY A 747 -28.53 29.28 7.35
CA GLY A 747 -27.42 29.63 6.47
C GLY A 747 -27.85 30.38 5.24
N THR A 748 -26.97 30.40 4.24
CA THR A 748 -27.21 31.05 2.96
C THR A 748 -26.78 30.18 1.79
N PHE A 749 -27.40 30.37 0.63
CA PHE A 749 -27.09 29.71 -0.63
C PHE A 749 -26.50 30.69 -1.64
N ASN A 750 -25.55 30.23 -2.45
CA ASN A 750 -25.03 30.94 -3.62
C ASN A 750 -24.63 29.96 -4.73
N VAL A 751 -24.31 30.51 -5.91
CA VAL A 751 -23.66 29.78 -6.99
C VAL A 751 -22.29 30.35 -7.32
N MET A 752 -21.39 29.50 -7.80
CA MET A 752 -20.02 29.87 -8.15
C MET A 752 -19.61 29.22 -9.47
N LEU A 753 -18.71 29.90 -10.19
CA LEU A 753 -18.05 29.34 -11.36
C LEU A 753 -16.57 29.07 -11.06
N ASN A 754 -16.11 27.87 -11.44
CA ASN A 754 -14.69 27.61 -11.65
C ASN A 754 -14.37 27.79 -13.13
N TYR A 755 -13.36 28.59 -13.46
CA TYR A 755 -12.97 28.89 -14.85
C TYR A 755 -11.45 29.11 -14.95
N LEU A 756 -10.90 29.03 -16.16
CA LEU A 756 -9.53 29.47 -16.44
C LEU A 756 -9.53 30.95 -16.80
N ASN A 757 -8.69 31.75 -16.11
CA ASN A 757 -8.44 33.12 -16.54
C ASN A 757 -7.61 33.14 -17.84
N SER A 758 -7.42 34.32 -18.40
CA SER A 758 -6.62 34.60 -19.60
C SER A 758 -5.16 34.10 -19.55
N GLN A 759 -4.63 33.78 -18.36
CA GLN A 759 -3.30 33.20 -18.17
C GLN A 759 -3.32 31.66 -18.00
N GLY A 760 -4.49 31.03 -18.13
CA GLY A 760 -4.67 29.60 -17.92
C GLY A 760 -4.74 29.17 -16.44
N ALA A 761 -4.83 30.12 -15.50
CA ALA A 761 -4.94 29.82 -14.08
C ALA A 761 -6.40 29.57 -13.66
N LYS A 762 -6.64 28.53 -12.85
CA LYS A 762 -7.97 28.24 -12.27
C LYS A 762 -8.39 29.33 -11.29
N ARG A 763 -9.61 29.83 -11.44
CA ARG A 763 -10.26 30.84 -10.59
C ARG A 763 -11.61 30.31 -10.14
N TRP A 764 -11.96 30.59 -8.89
CA TRP A 764 -13.23 30.22 -8.26
C TRP A 764 -13.90 31.50 -7.78
N THR A 765 -14.99 31.91 -8.44
CA THR A 765 -15.63 33.21 -8.16
C THR A 765 -17.13 33.04 -7.97
N ASP A 766 -17.60 33.35 -6.76
CA ASP A 766 -19.02 33.47 -6.41
C ASP A 766 -19.68 34.56 -7.27
N VAL A 767 -20.97 34.42 -7.58
CA VAL A 767 -21.76 35.58 -8.05
C VAL A 767 -21.91 36.58 -6.91
N GLY A 768 -21.82 37.87 -7.24
CA GLY A 768 -21.74 38.96 -6.27
C GLY A 768 -22.87 39.98 -6.34
N VAL A 769 -23.64 40.02 -7.44
CA VAL A 769 -24.80 40.91 -7.58
C VAL A 769 -25.97 40.19 -8.24
N ILE A 770 -27.18 40.40 -7.72
CA ILE A 770 -28.43 39.92 -8.33
C ILE A 770 -28.93 41.01 -9.30
N ASN A 771 -29.09 40.64 -10.57
CA ASN A 771 -29.53 41.56 -11.62
C ASN A 771 -31.02 41.47 -11.90
N ASP A 772 -31.57 40.27 -11.92
CA ASP A 772 -32.98 40.03 -12.17
C ASP A 772 -33.50 38.88 -11.30
N VAL A 773 -34.77 38.98 -10.91
CA VAL A 773 -35.48 38.00 -10.10
C VAL A 773 -36.88 37.80 -10.65
N LYS A 774 -37.25 36.55 -10.93
CA LYS A 774 -38.62 36.17 -11.29
C LYS A 774 -39.16 35.20 -10.26
N LEU A 775 -40.33 35.51 -9.71
CA LEU A 775 -41.03 34.67 -8.74
C LEU A 775 -42.40 34.26 -9.29
N VAL A 776 -42.60 32.96 -9.47
CA VAL A 776 -43.88 32.35 -9.88
C VAL A 776 -44.29 31.34 -8.82
N ALA A 777 -45.57 31.29 -8.47
CA ALA A 777 -46.09 30.28 -7.55
C ALA A 777 -47.39 29.67 -8.09
N ASN A 778 -47.60 28.39 -7.76
CA ASN A 778 -48.82 27.64 -8.02
C ASN A 778 -49.18 26.77 -6.81
N ASP A 779 -50.14 25.86 -6.98
CA ASP A 779 -50.58 24.91 -5.94
C ASP A 779 -49.47 23.92 -5.53
N ARG A 780 -48.50 23.65 -6.41
CA ARG A 780 -47.44 22.67 -6.19
C ARG A 780 -46.15 23.24 -5.59
N ALA A 781 -45.74 24.44 -5.99
CA ALA A 781 -44.47 25.04 -5.57
C ALA A 781 -44.40 26.57 -5.81
N ALA A 782 -43.41 27.20 -5.19
CA ALA A 782 -42.88 28.50 -5.60
C ALA A 782 -41.56 28.31 -6.36
N TYR A 783 -41.36 29.10 -7.41
CA TYR A 783 -40.24 29.04 -8.34
C TYR A 783 -39.58 30.41 -8.41
N LEU A 784 -38.28 30.44 -8.12
CA LEU A 784 -37.48 31.65 -8.10
C LEU A 784 -36.29 31.51 -9.05
N GLU A 785 -36.40 32.16 -10.20
CA GLU A 785 -35.28 32.29 -11.14
C GLU A 785 -34.51 33.57 -10.82
N ILE A 786 -33.20 33.42 -10.71
CA ILE A 786 -32.27 34.49 -10.41
C ILE A 786 -31.24 34.56 -11.53
N THR A 787 -31.02 35.77 -12.04
CA THR A 787 -29.85 36.09 -12.87
C THR A 787 -28.88 36.90 -12.03
N ALA A 788 -27.70 36.35 -11.77
CA ALA A 788 -26.67 36.97 -10.94
C ALA A 788 -25.34 37.06 -11.69
N GLU A 789 -24.59 38.15 -11.47
CA GLU A 789 -23.33 38.44 -12.14
C GLU A 789 -22.12 38.35 -11.20
N LYS A 790 -20.97 38.05 -11.80
CA LYS A 790 -19.66 38.12 -11.15
C LYS A 790 -19.37 39.55 -10.68
N VAL A 791 -18.99 39.70 -9.41
CA VAL A 791 -18.37 40.95 -8.92
C VAL A 791 -16.96 40.62 -8.43
N PRO A 792 -15.89 41.22 -8.99
CA PRO A 792 -14.53 40.95 -8.54
C PRO A 792 -14.33 41.28 -7.06
N ASN A 793 -13.82 40.34 -6.27
CA ASN A 793 -13.47 40.60 -4.88
C ASN A 793 -12.19 41.47 -4.77
N GLN A 794 -11.87 41.97 -3.57
CA GLN A 794 -10.73 42.87 -3.37
C GLN A 794 -9.37 42.19 -3.66
N GLN A 795 -9.28 40.88 -3.42
CA GLN A 795 -8.09 40.07 -3.69
C GLN A 795 -7.91 39.81 -5.20
N GLU A 796 -8.99 39.55 -5.93
CA GLU A 796 -9.00 39.46 -7.41
C GLU A 796 -8.64 40.80 -8.05
N ARG A 797 -9.10 41.92 -7.47
CA ARG A 797 -8.73 43.27 -7.90
C ARG A 797 -7.23 43.58 -7.72
N LEU A 798 -6.59 42.98 -6.71
CA LEU A 798 -5.16 43.17 -6.41
C LEU A 798 -4.25 42.16 -7.13
N ALA A 799 -4.73 40.92 -7.33
CA ALA A 799 -3.96 39.84 -7.95
C ALA A 799 -4.05 39.80 -9.48
N ASP A 800 -5.08 40.43 -10.08
CA ASP A 800 -5.28 40.54 -11.52
C ASP A 800 -5.90 41.92 -11.84
N ALA A 801 -5.07 42.97 -11.87
CA ALA A 801 -5.49 44.30 -12.38
C ALA A 801 -5.94 44.28 -13.87
N GLN A 802 -5.96 43.10 -14.50
CA GLN A 802 -6.34 42.83 -15.89
C GLN A 802 -7.41 41.72 -16.04
N SER A 803 -8.14 41.30 -14.99
CA SER A 803 -9.22 40.30 -15.12
C SER A 803 -10.28 40.79 -16.12
N GLN A 804 -10.24 40.29 -17.37
CA GLN A 804 -11.22 40.61 -18.41
C GLN A 804 -12.43 39.67 -18.38
N GLU A 805 -12.41 38.63 -17.55
CA GLU A 805 -13.47 37.64 -17.46
C GLU A 805 -14.68 38.20 -16.71
N HIS A 806 -15.84 38.16 -17.34
CA HIS A 806 -17.10 38.65 -16.82
C HIS A 806 -18.20 37.68 -17.26
N PHE A 807 -19.07 37.28 -16.33
CA PHE A 807 -20.10 36.29 -16.61
C PHE A 807 -21.33 36.50 -15.72
N SER A 808 -22.46 35.98 -16.19
CA SER A 808 -23.66 35.78 -15.37
C SER A 808 -24.00 34.30 -15.24
N ILE A 809 -24.66 33.95 -14.14
CA ILE A 809 -25.24 32.63 -13.91
C ILE A 809 -26.73 32.81 -13.68
N ASN A 810 -27.53 32.10 -14.47
CA ASN A 810 -28.97 31.97 -14.30
C ASN A 810 -29.23 30.66 -13.55
N TYR A 811 -29.94 30.73 -12.44
CA TYR A 811 -30.27 29.57 -11.62
C TYR A 811 -31.70 29.66 -11.08
N LEU A 812 -32.25 28.50 -10.76
CA LEU A 812 -33.62 28.31 -10.29
C LEU A 812 -33.60 27.68 -8.90
N LEU A 813 -34.36 28.27 -7.99
CA LEU A 813 -34.73 27.66 -6.71
C LEU A 813 -36.21 27.33 -6.72
N VAL A 814 -36.56 26.07 -6.46
CA VAL A 814 -37.94 25.62 -6.35
C VAL A 814 -38.20 25.20 -4.91
N LEU A 815 -39.21 25.78 -4.29
CA LEU A 815 -39.71 25.43 -2.98
C LEU A 815 -41.08 24.73 -3.12
N PRO A 816 -41.15 23.40 -3.04
CA PRO A 816 -42.42 22.69 -3.09
C PRO A 816 -43.29 22.99 -1.88
N THR A 817 -44.60 22.98 -2.07
CA THR A 817 -45.60 23.29 -1.04
C THR A 817 -45.51 22.39 0.19
N ASN A 818 -45.31 21.09 -0.01
CA ASN A 818 -45.33 20.07 1.06
C ASN A 818 -44.00 19.29 1.10
N ALA A 819 -42.87 20.00 1.14
CA ALA A 819 -41.54 19.39 1.19
C ALA A 819 -40.66 20.02 2.27
N ASP A 820 -39.70 19.24 2.75
CA ASP A 820 -38.63 19.65 3.65
C ASP A 820 -37.29 19.88 2.92
N TYR A 821 -37.34 20.08 1.60
CA TYR A 821 -36.19 20.35 0.75
C TYR A 821 -36.47 21.49 -0.23
N VAL A 822 -35.40 22.06 -0.79
CA VAL A 822 -35.44 23.01 -1.91
C VAL A 822 -34.72 22.40 -3.10
N ILE A 823 -35.26 22.53 -4.31
CA ILE A 823 -34.58 22.08 -5.52
C ILE A 823 -33.79 23.25 -6.10
N ALA A 824 -32.49 23.09 -6.32
CA ALA A 824 -31.64 24.10 -6.92
C ALA A 824 -31.11 23.61 -8.27
N GLN A 825 -31.28 24.40 -9.33
CA GLN A 825 -30.80 24.09 -10.68
C GLN A 825 -30.01 25.26 -11.26
N ILE A 826 -28.85 25.00 -11.84
CA ILE A 826 -28.15 25.98 -12.69
C ILE A 826 -28.71 25.84 -14.10
N LEU A 827 -29.35 26.89 -14.60
CA LEU A 827 -30.01 26.92 -15.91
C LEU A 827 -29.02 27.27 -17.03
N LYS A 828 -28.19 28.29 -16.80
CA LYS A 828 -27.30 28.81 -17.83
C LYS A 828 -26.15 29.61 -17.24
N VAL A 829 -24.98 29.55 -17.88
CA VAL A 829 -23.86 30.50 -17.69
C VAL A 829 -23.75 31.33 -18.96
N ASN A 830 -23.64 32.66 -18.86
CA ASN A 830 -23.40 33.53 -20.01
C ASN A 830 -22.03 34.20 -19.87
N ASN A 831 -21.23 34.16 -20.94
CA ASN A 831 -19.99 34.92 -21.03
C ASN A 831 -20.32 36.36 -21.43
N LEU A 832 -20.15 37.30 -20.51
CA LEU A 832 -20.39 38.73 -20.74
C LEU A 832 -19.11 39.46 -21.15
N ALA A 833 -17.96 38.80 -21.13
CA ALA A 833 -16.69 39.38 -21.54
C ALA A 833 -16.55 39.50 -23.06
N ALA A 834 -15.55 40.29 -23.46
CA ALA A 834 -15.07 40.35 -24.85
C ALA A 834 -14.08 39.21 -25.18
N ALA A 835 -13.65 38.43 -24.20
CA ALA A 835 -12.72 37.31 -24.34
C ALA A 835 -13.44 35.96 -24.13
N PRO A 836 -12.92 34.85 -24.68
CA PRO A 836 -13.45 33.52 -24.39
C PRO A 836 -13.35 33.16 -22.91
N LEU A 837 -14.34 32.42 -22.40
CA LEU A 837 -14.39 31.96 -21.01
C LEU A 837 -14.33 30.43 -20.96
N THR A 838 -13.25 29.87 -20.43
CA THR A 838 -13.10 28.41 -20.29
C THR A 838 -13.65 27.95 -18.94
N LEU A 839 -14.80 27.28 -18.97
CA LEU A 839 -15.45 26.71 -17.80
C LEU A 839 -14.69 25.48 -17.30
N GLN A 840 -14.64 25.31 -15.98
CA GLN A 840 -13.99 24.20 -15.28
C GLN A 840 -14.93 23.54 -14.23
N GLY A 841 -16.04 24.17 -13.89
CA GLY A 841 -17.06 23.56 -13.03
C GLY A 841 -18.15 24.53 -12.57
N LEU A 842 -19.32 23.97 -12.29
CA LEU A 842 -20.51 24.68 -11.82
C LEU A 842 -20.76 24.31 -10.36
N PHE A 843 -20.85 25.31 -9.48
CA PHE A 843 -20.88 25.11 -8.03
C PHE A 843 -22.17 25.66 -7.42
N PHE A 844 -22.72 24.87 -6.50
CA PHE A 844 -23.72 25.23 -5.51
C PHE A 844 -22.98 25.39 -4.17
N ARG A 845 -23.21 26.51 -3.49
CA ARG A 845 -22.45 26.91 -2.30
C ARG A 845 -23.42 27.16 -1.14
N LEU A 846 -23.25 26.44 -0.03
CA LEU A 846 -24.08 26.62 1.18
C LEU A 846 -23.21 27.07 2.36
N TYR A 847 -23.47 28.25 2.91
CA TYR A 847 -22.74 28.80 4.04
C TYR A 847 -23.59 28.69 5.31
N PRO A 848 -23.14 27.98 6.35
CA PRO A 848 -23.91 27.80 7.58
C PRO A 848 -23.89 29.07 8.44
N ASP A 849 -24.98 29.31 9.17
CA ASP A 849 -25.12 30.41 10.16
C ASP A 849 -25.05 29.88 11.61
N PHE A 850 -24.38 28.74 11.78
CA PHE A 850 -24.15 28.09 13.06
C PHE A 850 -22.71 27.61 13.14
N GLU A 851 -22.23 27.38 14.36
CA GLU A 851 -20.91 26.80 14.57
C GLU A 851 -20.89 25.35 14.05
N VAL A 852 -19.98 25.07 13.12
CA VAL A 852 -19.89 23.79 12.42
C VAL A 852 -18.99 22.83 13.20
N LYS A 853 -19.47 21.59 13.37
CA LYS A 853 -18.70 20.46 13.88
C LYS A 853 -17.56 20.09 12.92
N SER A 854 -16.34 19.92 13.43
CA SER A 854 -15.22 19.43 12.63
C SER A 854 -15.54 18.05 12.03
N LYS A 855 -14.99 17.79 10.84
CA LYS A 855 -15.24 16.53 10.12
C LYS A 855 -14.88 15.36 11.03
N ASP A 856 -15.83 14.44 11.20
CA ASP A 856 -15.63 13.24 12.00
C ASP A 856 -14.41 12.46 11.47
N ALA A 857 -13.44 12.23 12.36
CA ALA A 857 -12.23 11.46 12.05
C ALA A 857 -12.58 10.01 11.65
N ASP A 858 -13.77 9.55 12.01
CA ASP A 858 -14.29 8.20 11.80
C ASP A 858 -15.40 8.14 10.74
N ALA A 859 -15.49 9.15 9.87
CA ALA A 859 -16.40 9.09 8.73
C ALA A 859 -16.02 7.93 7.78
N VAL A 860 -16.99 7.03 7.52
CA VAL A 860 -16.81 5.92 6.57
C VAL A 860 -16.45 6.45 5.17
N PRO A 861 -15.27 6.08 4.62
CA PRO A 861 -14.85 6.52 3.30
C PRO A 861 -15.57 5.73 2.19
N GLN A 862 -15.76 6.36 1.03
CA GLN A 862 -16.19 5.69 -0.21
C GLN A 862 -17.42 4.76 -0.08
N LEU A 863 -18.39 5.11 0.77
CA LEU A 863 -19.62 4.36 0.91
C LEU A 863 -20.46 4.43 -0.38
N TRP A 864 -20.85 3.27 -0.91
CA TRP A 864 -21.84 3.15 -1.97
C TRP A 864 -23.18 3.65 -1.46
N SER A 865 -23.76 4.59 -2.20
CA SER A 865 -25.11 5.08 -1.93
C SER A 865 -25.70 5.63 -3.23
N PRO A 866 -26.99 5.34 -3.51
CA PRO A 866 -27.70 5.99 -4.62
C PRO A 866 -27.83 7.50 -4.41
N ALA A 867 -27.81 7.95 -3.14
CA ALA A 867 -27.79 9.34 -2.73
C ALA A 867 -26.36 9.80 -2.45
N ARG A 868 -25.86 10.77 -3.21
CA ARG A 868 -24.72 11.59 -2.79
C ARG A 868 -25.25 12.68 -1.89
N SER A 869 -24.64 12.84 -0.72
CA SER A 869 -25.02 13.89 0.22
C SER A 869 -23.84 14.37 1.04
N ALA A 870 -23.86 15.65 1.42
CA ALA A 870 -22.94 16.25 2.36
C ALA A 870 -23.64 17.40 3.08
N ALA A 871 -23.20 17.72 4.29
CA ALA A 871 -23.83 18.78 5.08
C ALA A 871 -22.87 19.41 6.08
N TRP A 872 -23.20 20.65 6.45
CA TRP A 872 -22.76 21.24 7.69
C TRP A 872 -23.63 20.72 8.82
N ILE A 873 -23.01 20.18 9.87
CA ILE A 873 -23.69 19.77 11.10
C ILE A 873 -23.30 20.76 12.20
N ALA A 874 -24.27 21.24 12.96
CA ALA A 874 -24.03 22.12 14.10
C ALA A 874 -23.22 21.41 15.19
N SER A 875 -22.41 22.16 15.93
CA SER A 875 -21.54 21.63 17.00
C SER A 875 -22.33 20.94 18.13
N ASP A 876 -23.61 21.25 18.29
CA ASP A 876 -24.55 20.68 19.27
C ASP A 876 -25.41 19.53 18.72
N ASP A 877 -25.18 19.12 17.46
CA ASP A 877 -25.96 18.11 16.74
C ASP A 877 -27.49 18.43 16.70
N GLN A 878 -27.89 19.70 16.79
CA GLN A 878 -29.31 20.11 16.76
C GLN A 878 -29.77 20.63 15.40
N ALA A 879 -28.86 20.93 14.47
CA ALA A 879 -29.20 21.45 13.16
C ALA A 879 -28.20 20.99 12.09
N TYR A 880 -28.69 20.91 10.85
CA TYR A 880 -27.84 20.73 9.69
C TYR A 880 -28.33 21.53 8.49
N LEU A 881 -27.37 21.85 7.61
CA LEU A 881 -27.62 22.45 6.31
C LEU A 881 -26.82 21.66 5.27
N GLY A 882 -27.55 20.86 4.49
CA GLY A 882 -26.95 19.91 3.57
C GLY A 882 -27.41 20.03 2.14
N VAL A 883 -26.84 19.16 1.32
CA VAL A 883 -27.25 18.91 -0.05
C VAL A 883 -27.36 17.41 -0.31
N ALA A 884 -28.22 17.04 -1.24
CA ALA A 884 -28.28 15.70 -1.80
C ALA A 884 -28.55 15.71 -3.29
N ALA A 885 -28.11 14.66 -3.98
CA ALA A 885 -28.40 14.43 -5.39
C ALA A 885 -28.30 12.93 -5.68
N ILE A 886 -28.99 12.48 -6.73
CA ILE A 886 -28.74 11.15 -7.30
C ILE A 886 -27.27 11.11 -7.75
N TYR A 887 -26.53 10.04 -7.43
CA TYR A 887 -25.09 9.95 -7.77
C TYR A 887 -24.78 10.17 -9.26
N ARG A 888 -25.76 9.88 -10.14
CA ARG A 888 -25.68 10.05 -11.59
C ARG A 888 -25.69 11.51 -12.05
N GLN A 889 -26.03 12.47 -11.19
CA GLN A 889 -25.85 13.91 -11.43
C GLN A 889 -24.38 14.33 -11.56
N ASP A 890 -23.45 13.43 -11.22
CA ASP A 890 -22.01 13.67 -11.24
C ASP A 890 -21.59 14.88 -10.41
N LEU A 891 -22.33 15.11 -9.32
CA LEU A 891 -22.02 16.13 -8.34
C LEU A 891 -21.01 15.60 -7.32
N LYS A 892 -19.86 16.27 -7.24
CA LYS A 892 -18.92 16.13 -6.14
C LYS A 892 -19.34 17.04 -5.00
N MET A 893 -19.38 16.51 -3.78
CA MET A 893 -19.81 17.24 -2.58
C MET A 893 -18.66 17.27 -1.57
N LEU A 894 -18.15 18.47 -1.30
CA LEU A 894 -17.00 18.74 -0.44
C LEU A 894 -17.42 19.76 0.62
N PHE A 895 -17.83 19.25 1.77
CA PHE A 895 -18.21 20.03 2.96
C PHE A 895 -17.18 19.78 4.05
N TRP A 896 -16.24 20.70 4.26
CA TRP A 896 -15.20 20.57 5.29
C TRP A 896 -14.60 21.91 5.72
N LYS A 897 -14.07 21.96 6.94
CA LYS A 897 -13.41 23.13 7.54
C LYS A 897 -11.89 22.91 7.58
N ASP A 898 -11.11 23.82 7.02
CA ASP A 898 -9.66 23.88 7.19
C ASP A 898 -9.38 24.55 8.54
N GLU A 899 -9.05 23.76 9.56
CA GLU A 899 -8.77 24.32 10.89
C GLU A 899 -7.49 25.16 10.92
N LYS A 900 -6.52 24.91 10.03
CA LYS A 900 -5.26 25.67 10.01
C LYS A 900 -5.45 27.04 9.39
N ARG A 901 -6.23 27.11 8.30
CA ARG A 901 -6.50 28.36 7.58
C ARG A 901 -7.80 29.05 7.98
N GLN A 902 -8.60 28.41 8.85
CA GLN A 902 -9.94 28.84 9.24
C GLN A 902 -10.90 29.07 8.05
N SER A 903 -10.64 28.42 6.92
CA SER A 903 -11.50 28.49 5.72
C SER A 903 -12.50 27.33 5.69
N ILE A 904 -13.69 27.56 5.13
CA ILE A 904 -14.68 26.51 4.89
C ILE A 904 -14.82 26.22 3.39
N HIS A 905 -15.03 24.95 3.06
CA HIS A 905 -15.36 24.47 1.73
C HIS A 905 -16.84 24.05 1.71
N PRO A 906 -17.74 24.89 1.19
CA PRO A 906 -19.19 24.64 1.13
C PRO A 906 -19.65 24.09 -0.23
N ASP A 907 -18.83 23.25 -0.88
CA ASP A 907 -18.93 23.00 -2.31
C ASP A 907 -19.78 21.78 -2.64
N ALA A 908 -20.79 21.95 -3.48
CA ALA A 908 -21.33 20.87 -4.31
C ALA A 908 -21.22 21.28 -5.78
N TYR A 909 -20.52 20.50 -6.59
CA TYR A 909 -20.20 20.94 -7.94
C TYR A 909 -20.16 19.84 -8.96
N ARG A 910 -20.45 20.22 -10.21
CA ARG A 910 -20.27 19.37 -11.38
C ARG A 910 -19.10 19.89 -12.19
N HIS A 911 -18.20 18.99 -12.58
CA HIS A 911 -17.12 19.37 -13.49
C HIS A 911 -17.70 19.66 -14.88
N VAL A 912 -17.15 20.67 -15.55
CA VAL A 912 -17.51 21.08 -16.91
C VAL A 912 -16.21 21.49 -17.58
N GLU A 913 -16.00 21.10 -18.82
CA GLU A 913 -14.86 21.53 -19.63
C GLU A 913 -15.40 22.03 -20.97
N GLU A 914 -15.62 23.35 -21.05
CA GLU A 914 -16.25 24.01 -22.20
C GLU A 914 -15.67 25.41 -22.34
N THR A 915 -15.38 25.86 -23.57
CA THR A 915 -14.90 27.22 -23.83
C THR A 915 -15.97 28.04 -24.53
N LEU A 916 -16.50 29.04 -23.82
CA LEU A 916 -17.55 29.92 -24.35
C LEU A 916 -16.94 31.08 -25.13
N PRO A 917 -17.32 31.28 -26.40
CA PRO A 917 -17.05 32.52 -27.10
C PRO A 917 -17.59 33.76 -26.37
N PRO A 918 -17.11 34.96 -26.69
CA PRO A 918 -17.69 36.21 -26.21
C PRO A 918 -19.21 36.25 -26.49
N GLN A 919 -20.00 36.67 -25.49
CA GLN A 919 -21.48 36.78 -25.58
C GLN A 919 -22.23 35.46 -25.80
N ALA A 920 -21.55 34.32 -25.78
CA ALA A 920 -22.19 33.00 -25.82
C ALA A 920 -22.66 32.57 -24.42
N GLY A 921 -23.48 31.52 -24.37
CA GLY A 921 -23.85 30.92 -23.10
C GLY A 921 -23.91 29.40 -23.15
N TYR A 922 -23.71 28.80 -21.99
CA TYR A 922 -23.70 27.37 -21.74
C TYR A 922 -24.93 26.98 -20.93
N ALA A 923 -25.74 26.08 -21.48
CA ALA A 923 -26.80 25.42 -20.74
C ALA A 923 -26.33 24.00 -20.38
N PRO A 924 -26.32 23.63 -19.10
CA PRO A 924 -26.02 22.27 -18.65
C PRO A 924 -26.87 21.19 -19.33
N ASP A 925 -26.27 20.26 -20.08
CA ASP A 925 -26.91 19.06 -20.62
C ASP A 925 -26.10 17.78 -20.25
N PRO A 926 -26.64 16.85 -19.43
CA PRO A 926 -27.96 16.91 -18.80
C PRO A 926 -28.09 18.06 -17.79
N PRO A 927 -29.30 18.55 -17.49
CA PRO A 927 -29.59 19.51 -16.44
C PRO A 927 -28.79 19.31 -15.15
N CYS A 928 -28.27 20.39 -14.59
CA CYS A 928 -27.48 20.38 -13.35
C CYS A 928 -28.36 20.81 -12.17
N TYR A 929 -28.83 19.87 -11.35
CA TYR A 929 -29.64 20.18 -10.17
C TYR A 929 -29.30 19.32 -8.95
N LEU A 930 -29.63 19.83 -7.77
CA LEU A 930 -29.54 19.14 -6.49
C LEU A 930 -30.66 19.56 -5.53
N PHE A 931 -30.75 18.86 -4.41
CA PHE A 931 -31.64 19.17 -3.30
C PHE A 931 -30.86 19.82 -2.17
N ILE A 932 -31.32 20.98 -1.69
CA ILE A 932 -30.84 21.61 -0.47
C ILE A 932 -31.70 21.10 0.69
N LEU A 933 -31.04 20.69 1.76
CA LEU A 933 -31.62 20.00 2.91
C LEU A 933 -31.38 20.79 4.21
N PRO A 934 -32.24 21.78 4.50
CA PRO A 934 -32.29 22.38 5.83
C PRO A 934 -32.98 21.40 6.78
N GLY A 935 -32.39 21.11 7.94
CA GLY A 935 -32.99 20.19 8.89
C GLY A 935 -32.51 20.34 10.32
N SER A 936 -33.09 19.52 11.19
CA SER A 936 -32.78 19.46 12.62
C SER A 936 -32.21 18.09 12.97
N GLY A 937 -31.22 18.07 13.86
CA GLY A 937 -30.56 16.84 14.33
C GLY A 937 -29.15 16.64 13.79
N ASP A 938 -28.71 15.39 13.86
CA ASP A 938 -27.34 14.97 13.58
C ASP A 938 -27.13 14.51 12.12
N TYR A 939 -25.95 13.96 11.86
CA TYR A 939 -25.59 13.42 10.55
C TYR A 939 -26.46 12.23 10.09
N GLN A 940 -27.03 11.45 11.01
CA GLN A 940 -27.95 10.35 10.66
C GLN A 940 -29.32 10.89 10.23
N ALA A 941 -29.83 11.91 10.91
CA ALA A 941 -31.04 12.62 10.48
C ALA A 941 -30.87 13.20 9.07
N MET A 942 -29.73 13.83 8.79
CA MET A 942 -29.39 14.34 7.47
C MET A 942 -29.35 13.24 6.40
N ARG A 943 -28.65 12.12 6.66
CA ARG A 943 -28.59 10.99 5.71
C ARG A 943 -29.95 10.39 5.43
N LYS A 944 -30.82 10.30 6.44
CA LYS A 944 -32.19 9.81 6.29
C LYS A 944 -32.99 10.72 5.36
N GLN A 945 -32.91 12.04 5.55
CA GLN A 945 -33.58 13.00 4.68
C GLN A 945 -33.02 12.95 3.25
N ALA A 946 -31.70 12.91 3.09
CA ALA A 946 -31.04 12.81 1.80
C ALA A 946 -31.45 11.55 1.02
N SER A 947 -31.52 10.41 1.71
CA SER A 947 -31.96 9.15 1.11
C SER A 947 -33.43 9.22 0.70
N ALA A 948 -34.28 9.83 1.52
CA ALA A 948 -35.71 9.97 1.24
C ALA A 948 -35.98 10.85 0.00
N VAL A 949 -35.34 12.02 -0.10
CA VAL A 949 -35.55 12.92 -1.27
C VAL A 949 -34.98 12.32 -2.55
N VAL A 950 -33.83 11.65 -2.48
CA VAL A 950 -33.22 11.00 -3.65
C VAL A 950 -34.06 9.80 -4.08
N ALA A 951 -34.61 9.03 -3.15
CA ALA A 951 -35.56 7.96 -3.46
C ALA A 951 -36.83 8.51 -4.12
N ALA A 952 -37.34 9.67 -3.67
CA ALA A 952 -38.50 10.32 -4.27
C ALA A 952 -38.23 10.83 -5.70
N ASP A 953 -36.99 11.20 -6.01
CA ASP A 953 -36.58 11.63 -7.35
C ASP A 953 -36.19 10.48 -8.27
N GLN A 954 -36.10 9.25 -7.78
CA GLN A 954 -35.87 8.12 -8.68
C GLN A 954 -37.00 8.02 -9.70
N PRO A 955 -36.69 7.78 -11.00
CA PRO A 955 -37.72 7.54 -11.99
C PRO A 955 -38.58 6.36 -11.55
N LYS A 956 -39.89 6.56 -11.43
CA LYS A 956 -40.81 5.45 -11.28
C LYS A 956 -40.89 4.71 -12.61
N ASP A 957 -40.70 3.40 -12.59
CA ASP A 957 -41.03 2.55 -13.73
C ASP A 957 -42.54 2.69 -13.98
N ASN A 958 -42.90 3.05 -15.21
CA ASN A 958 -44.29 3.05 -15.67
C ASN A 958 -44.79 1.64 -15.92
#